data_AF-A0A2G8JM23-F1
#
_entry.id   AF-A0A2G8JM23-F1
#
_cell.length_a   1.000
_cell.length_b   1.000
_cell.length_c   1.000
_cell.angle_alpha   90.00
_cell.angle_beta   90.00
_cell.angle_gamma   90.00
#
_symmetry.space_group_name_H-M   'P 1'
#
loop_
_entity.id
_entity.type
_entity.pdbx_description
1 polymer ?
#
loop_
_entity_poly.entity_id
_entity_poly.type
_entity_poly.pdbx_seq_one_letter_code
_entity_poly.pdbx_strand_id
1 'polypeptide(L)'
;MSSSIRASCLMGLIDGNDNKLQCPDCGIVHELPENGAEGLLVDISMKNILQLHRIKQAIDTRRKCLSCRNIENAGAFCINCDDFICQNCFDNHGTTSKSRHRTLSMNDLKTGQLNNANWAALTDISRCRDHPENMLELCCRTCHGNHLMCRECSLVEHADHELCNDVPYLASEERNRINQKMDNLLNYIERVQKKRALMTKSTEKLKHVVERRKSHIQNQFDRMEEIIKGKIHNEVDKLDRGMVQMKDVLSLGKISTDKLSLKKQVQELNEEYDRICDKEKKELETAFQALQAENNQQQGKLFDQLANLKIEFKRIVSEIEINARRNQEEMKAISDFWDSIDSRLNNIQATVSAHLTIRNDWADIQCIPMMCSVIDSLMRDMDREIPDFKVLSQIRITKFENCDRKSHVDISEVADDEVDVDEIHSKKWGINGITGNEEGTIVVTGESSQDHSHITVIDLKGTTLRQDEIESDLAFECRYCDFMTKFKVVTVCWNNEIGLYDIRDGTYTEMDLKNNDSVWPFGQDVSCVTVDEANNDIFIGYKDSRDISVFDDQLNYSHTLSLPSTVRWPRDIAVHGKNLIVCDRAGMEAYAISITGSTCMVMFQFAKPNTKRSNCWPIGVCTDQNEFIYMLWSAVTMSSFKRLLVQYSRDGQRLLATRHVHDDALCISTVSTRRGETLLVSTWKTGKIFQYNLVSFQSSFGYE
;
A
#
# COMPACT_ATOMS: atom_id res chain seq x y z
N MET A 1 -23.41 -21.49 -14.36
CA MET A 1 -22.66 -22.46 -13.54
C MET A 1 -22.90 -23.84 -14.11
N SER A 2 -21.88 -24.69 -14.17
CA SER A 2 -22.00 -26.09 -14.63
C SER A 2 -21.77 -27.04 -13.46
N SER A 3 -22.74 -27.12 -12.55
CA SER A 3 -22.82 -28.18 -11.54
C SER A 3 -23.85 -29.21 -12.00
N SER A 4 -23.44 -30.48 -12.11
CA SER A 4 -24.32 -31.56 -12.54
C SER A 4 -24.92 -32.26 -11.34
N ILE A 5 -26.22 -32.06 -11.12
CA ILE A 5 -26.95 -32.63 -9.99
C ILE A 5 -27.97 -33.65 -10.51
N ARG A 6 -28.08 -34.78 -9.82
CA ARG A 6 -29.10 -35.78 -10.15
C ARG A 6 -30.49 -35.18 -9.91
N ALA A 7 -31.40 -35.31 -10.88
CA ALA A 7 -32.76 -34.75 -10.81
C ALA A 7 -33.52 -35.14 -9.52
N SER A 8 -33.32 -36.36 -9.00
CA SER A 8 -33.94 -36.79 -7.73
C SER A 8 -33.41 -36.06 -6.49
N CYS A 9 -32.17 -35.56 -6.54
CA CYS A 9 -31.54 -34.79 -5.47
C CYS A 9 -31.87 -33.29 -5.60
N LEU A 10 -32.16 -32.83 -6.82
CA LEU A 10 -32.54 -31.46 -7.13
C LEU A 10 -33.83 -31.05 -6.41
N MET A 11 -34.83 -31.94 -6.35
CA MET A 11 -36.11 -31.65 -5.69
C MET A 11 -35.99 -31.37 -4.18
N GLY A 12 -34.90 -31.82 -3.54
CA GLY A 12 -34.61 -31.51 -2.13
C GLY A 12 -33.81 -30.21 -1.92
N LEU A 13 -33.33 -29.58 -2.99
CA LEU A 13 -32.56 -28.33 -2.99
C LEU A 13 -33.37 -27.11 -3.45
N ILE A 14 -34.59 -27.36 -3.95
CA ILE A 14 -35.55 -26.32 -4.33
C ILE A 14 -36.39 -26.04 -3.09
N ASP A 15 -36.29 -24.81 -2.55
CA ASP A 15 -37.13 -24.39 -1.44
C ASP A 15 -38.58 -24.34 -1.94
N GLY A 16 -39.46 -25.17 -1.37
CA GLY A 16 -40.78 -25.50 -1.93
C GLY A 16 -41.78 -24.35 -2.11
N ASN A 17 -41.38 -23.09 -1.89
CA ASN A 17 -42.20 -21.89 -2.05
C ASN A 17 -41.53 -20.74 -2.82
N ASP A 18 -40.23 -20.80 -3.12
CA ASP A 18 -39.53 -19.77 -3.90
C ASP A 18 -38.95 -20.45 -5.15
N ASN A 19 -39.14 -19.88 -6.35
CA ASN A 19 -38.58 -20.35 -7.62
C ASN A 19 -37.03 -20.22 -7.67
N LYS A 20 -36.34 -20.64 -6.61
CA LYS A 20 -34.94 -20.43 -6.35
C LYS A 20 -34.25 -21.75 -6.02
N LEU A 21 -33.07 -21.92 -6.57
CA LEU A 21 -32.20 -23.07 -6.38
C LEU A 21 -30.88 -22.59 -5.79
N GLN A 22 -30.51 -23.07 -4.61
CA GLN A 22 -29.17 -22.84 -4.07
C GLN A 22 -28.24 -23.96 -4.53
N CYS A 23 -27.17 -23.60 -5.23
CA CYS A 23 -26.18 -24.57 -5.68
C CYS A 23 -25.38 -25.10 -4.47
N PRO A 24 -25.31 -26.43 -4.24
CA PRO A 24 -24.63 -27.02 -3.10
C PRO A 24 -23.10 -26.89 -3.16
N ASP A 25 -22.53 -26.68 -4.34
CA ASP A 25 -21.07 -26.61 -4.53
C ASP A 25 -20.49 -25.22 -4.26
N CYS A 26 -21.29 -24.17 -4.43
CA CYS A 26 -20.80 -22.78 -4.36
C CYS A 26 -21.68 -21.85 -3.52
N GLY A 27 -22.85 -22.31 -3.07
CA GLY A 27 -23.79 -21.54 -2.24
C GLY A 27 -24.57 -20.44 -2.97
N ILE A 28 -24.37 -20.23 -4.28
CA ILE A 28 -25.07 -19.19 -5.06
C ILE A 28 -26.52 -19.60 -5.30
N VAL A 29 -27.44 -18.63 -5.14
CA VAL A 29 -28.88 -18.78 -5.37
C VAL A 29 -29.22 -18.36 -6.80
N HIS A 30 -29.93 -19.22 -7.52
CA HIS A 30 -30.35 -19.02 -8.91
C HIS A 30 -31.86 -19.06 -9.04
N GLU A 31 -32.44 -18.26 -9.93
CA GLU A 31 -33.85 -18.39 -10.29
C GLU A 31 -34.07 -19.56 -11.26
N LEU A 32 -35.17 -20.30 -11.06
CA LEU A 32 -35.57 -21.40 -11.91
C LEU A 32 -36.30 -20.89 -13.18
N PRO A 33 -36.14 -21.57 -14.33
CA PRO A 33 -36.89 -21.27 -15.55
C PRO A 33 -38.42 -21.37 -15.36
N GLU A 34 -39.21 -20.84 -16.30
CA GLU A 34 -40.69 -20.88 -16.26
C GLU A 34 -41.27 -22.30 -16.09
N ASN A 35 -40.57 -23.30 -16.61
CA ASN A 35 -40.91 -24.73 -16.50
C ASN A 35 -40.29 -25.42 -15.25
N GLY A 36 -39.84 -24.64 -14.26
CA GLY A 36 -39.24 -25.13 -13.03
C GLY A 36 -37.98 -25.98 -13.27
N ALA A 37 -37.81 -27.03 -12.45
CA ALA A 37 -36.70 -27.96 -12.54
C ALA A 37 -36.59 -28.67 -13.90
N GLU A 38 -37.70 -28.84 -14.61
CA GLU A 38 -37.74 -29.48 -15.94
C GLU A 38 -37.20 -28.57 -17.05
N GLY A 39 -37.14 -27.26 -16.80
CA GLY A 39 -36.50 -26.29 -17.67
C GLY A 39 -34.97 -26.27 -17.57
N LEU A 40 -34.38 -26.98 -16.60
CA LEU A 40 -32.93 -27.07 -16.46
C LEU A 40 -32.33 -28.02 -17.51
N LEU A 41 -31.14 -27.69 -17.99
CA LEU A 41 -30.46 -28.49 -18.99
C LEU A 41 -30.02 -29.84 -18.41
N VAL A 42 -30.22 -30.90 -19.19
CA VAL A 42 -29.76 -32.24 -18.85
C VAL A 42 -28.31 -32.38 -19.25
N ASP A 43 -27.44 -32.79 -18.32
CA ASP A 43 -26.07 -33.18 -18.64
C ASP A 43 -26.08 -34.47 -19.48
N ILE A 44 -26.00 -34.28 -20.80
CA ILE A 44 -26.02 -35.36 -21.79
C ILE A 44 -24.82 -36.30 -21.59
N SER A 45 -23.68 -35.76 -21.14
CA SER A 45 -22.48 -36.54 -20.85
C SER A 45 -22.73 -37.50 -19.69
N MET A 46 -23.27 -37.01 -18.56
CA MET A 46 -23.62 -37.87 -17.44
C MET A 46 -24.75 -38.83 -17.76
N LYS A 47 -25.77 -38.40 -18.51
CA LYS A 47 -26.83 -39.29 -18.99
C LYS A 47 -26.26 -40.47 -19.78
N ASN A 48 -25.34 -40.20 -20.71
CA ASN A 48 -24.67 -41.22 -21.51
C ASN A 48 -23.81 -42.16 -20.67
N ILE A 49 -23.04 -41.63 -19.70
CA ILE A 49 -22.23 -42.44 -18.78
C ILE A 49 -23.12 -43.36 -17.92
N LEU A 50 -24.21 -42.84 -17.36
CA LEU A 50 -25.15 -43.62 -16.54
C LEU A 50 -25.87 -44.69 -17.36
N GLN A 51 -26.27 -44.37 -18.60
CA GLN A 51 -26.91 -45.33 -19.50
C GLN A 51 -25.95 -46.44 -19.92
N LEU A 52 -24.70 -46.09 -20.27
CA LEU A 52 -23.66 -47.08 -20.57
C LEU A 52 -23.38 -47.97 -19.35
N HIS A 53 -23.33 -47.40 -18.15
CA HIS A 53 -23.18 -48.17 -16.91
C HIS A 53 -24.37 -49.12 -16.68
N ARG A 54 -25.62 -48.66 -16.87
CA ARG A 54 -26.84 -49.49 -16.79
C ARG A 54 -26.79 -50.67 -17.77
N ILE A 55 -26.24 -50.45 -18.96
CA ILE A 55 -26.09 -51.47 -20.00
C ILE A 55 -24.98 -52.46 -19.65
N LYS A 56 -23.82 -51.98 -19.19
CA LYS A 56 -22.72 -52.85 -18.72
C LYS A 56 -23.14 -53.73 -17.54
N GLN A 57 -23.92 -53.18 -16.60
CA GLN A 57 -24.48 -53.96 -15.50
C GLN A 57 -25.52 -55.01 -15.94
N ALA A 58 -26.10 -54.86 -17.12
CA ALA A 58 -27.11 -55.78 -17.63
C ALA A 58 -26.50 -57.02 -18.30
N ILE A 59 -25.20 -57.01 -18.58
CA ILE A 59 -24.47 -58.14 -19.15
C ILE A 59 -24.64 -59.36 -18.24
N ASP A 60 -25.08 -60.49 -18.81
CA ASP A 60 -25.33 -61.75 -18.11
C ASP A 60 -26.40 -61.72 -17.00
N THR A 61 -27.21 -60.66 -16.94
CA THR A 61 -28.38 -60.59 -16.07
C THR A 61 -29.64 -61.00 -16.81
N ARG A 62 -30.50 -61.82 -16.16
CA ARG A 62 -31.84 -62.12 -16.67
C ARG A 62 -32.77 -60.94 -16.46
N ARG A 63 -33.40 -60.47 -17.52
CA ARG A 63 -34.31 -59.33 -17.51
C ARG A 63 -35.49 -59.56 -18.43
N LYS A 64 -36.56 -58.81 -18.20
CA LYS A 64 -37.77 -58.87 -19.03
C LYS A 64 -37.47 -58.24 -20.40
N CYS A 65 -37.61 -59.02 -21.47
CA CYS A 65 -37.49 -58.53 -22.83
C CYS A 65 -38.62 -57.54 -23.14
N LEU A 66 -38.30 -56.38 -23.73
CA LEU A 66 -39.31 -55.38 -24.10
C LEU A 66 -40.34 -55.95 -25.09
N SER A 67 -39.89 -56.71 -26.09
CA SER A 67 -40.73 -57.17 -27.20
C SER A 67 -41.56 -58.41 -26.87
N CYS A 68 -40.96 -59.49 -26.35
CA CYS A 68 -41.70 -60.73 -26.06
C CYS A 68 -42.14 -60.87 -24.60
N ARG A 69 -41.75 -59.92 -23.72
CA ARG A 69 -42.06 -59.92 -22.28
C ARG A 69 -41.53 -61.12 -21.47
N ASN A 70 -40.79 -62.05 -22.08
CA ASN A 70 -40.13 -63.17 -21.40
C ASN A 70 -38.92 -62.69 -20.58
N ILE A 71 -38.61 -63.39 -19.49
CA ILE A 71 -37.44 -63.12 -18.63
C ILE A 71 -36.29 -64.03 -19.05
N GLU A 72 -35.32 -63.46 -19.77
CA GLU A 72 -34.16 -64.18 -20.30
C GLU A 72 -32.91 -63.28 -20.24
N ASN A 73 -31.74 -63.81 -20.60
CA ASN A 73 -30.55 -62.97 -20.75
C ASN A 73 -30.78 -61.97 -21.89
N ALA A 74 -30.37 -60.71 -21.67
CA ALA A 74 -30.39 -59.71 -22.72
C ALA A 74 -29.47 -60.15 -23.87
N GLY A 75 -30.00 -60.16 -25.10
CA GLY A 75 -29.22 -60.39 -26.32
C GLY A 75 -28.69 -59.07 -26.89
N ALA A 76 -29.48 -58.00 -26.75
CA ALA A 76 -29.09 -56.65 -27.16
C ALA A 76 -29.80 -55.56 -26.35
N PHE A 77 -29.28 -54.34 -26.45
CA PHE A 77 -29.94 -53.12 -26.01
C PHE A 77 -30.41 -52.32 -27.24
N CYS A 78 -31.68 -51.94 -27.28
CA CYS A 78 -32.22 -51.11 -28.36
C CYS A 78 -32.19 -49.65 -27.94
N ILE A 79 -31.38 -48.84 -28.64
CA ILE A 79 -31.17 -47.42 -28.31
C ILE A 79 -32.47 -46.64 -28.51
N ASN A 80 -33.23 -46.96 -29.56
CA ASN A 80 -34.48 -46.26 -29.86
C ASN A 80 -35.62 -46.57 -28.89
N CYS A 81 -35.61 -47.75 -28.28
CA CYS A 81 -36.62 -48.16 -27.32
C CYS A 81 -36.18 -47.98 -25.86
N ASP A 82 -34.94 -47.54 -25.64
CA ASP A 82 -34.28 -47.42 -24.32
C ASP A 82 -34.42 -48.65 -23.41
N ASP A 83 -34.43 -49.85 -24.00
CA ASP A 83 -34.65 -51.09 -23.26
C ASP A 83 -33.97 -52.32 -23.87
N PHE A 84 -33.91 -53.38 -23.06
CA PHE A 84 -33.27 -54.65 -23.39
C PHE A 84 -34.22 -55.58 -24.16
N ILE A 85 -33.65 -56.29 -25.13
CA ILE A 85 -34.33 -57.33 -25.90
C ILE A 85 -33.54 -58.64 -25.83
N CYS A 86 -34.24 -59.78 -25.81
CA CYS A 86 -33.59 -61.10 -25.84
C CYS A 86 -33.02 -61.38 -27.24
N GLN A 87 -32.12 -62.37 -27.35
CA GLN A 87 -31.45 -62.69 -28.62
C GLN A 87 -32.44 -62.98 -29.75
N ASN A 88 -33.47 -63.79 -29.50
CA ASN A 88 -34.49 -64.10 -30.49
C ASN A 88 -35.27 -62.86 -30.96
N CYS A 89 -35.49 -61.89 -30.06
CA CYS A 89 -36.11 -60.62 -30.45
C CYS A 89 -35.13 -59.76 -31.24
N PHE A 90 -33.84 -59.69 -30.86
CA PHE A 90 -32.80 -58.96 -31.58
C PHE A 90 -32.64 -59.43 -33.03
N ASP A 91 -32.57 -60.75 -33.24
CA ASP A 91 -32.39 -61.36 -34.57
C ASP A 91 -33.55 -60.99 -35.53
N ASN A 92 -34.73 -60.71 -34.98
CA ASN A 92 -35.94 -60.33 -35.73
C ASN A 92 -36.27 -58.82 -35.65
N HIS A 93 -35.63 -58.06 -34.74
CA HIS A 93 -35.99 -56.67 -34.44
C HIS A 93 -35.73 -55.74 -35.63
N GLY A 94 -34.63 -55.98 -36.34
CA GLY A 94 -34.22 -55.19 -37.51
C GLY A 94 -35.07 -55.42 -38.77
N THR A 95 -35.76 -56.56 -38.86
CA THR A 95 -36.52 -56.99 -40.04
C THR A 95 -38.00 -56.64 -39.98
N THR A 96 -38.59 -56.49 -38.77
CA THR A 96 -40.03 -56.24 -38.59
C THR A 96 -40.43 -54.77 -38.38
N SER A 97 -39.48 -53.87 -38.13
CA SER A 97 -39.77 -52.45 -37.88
C SER A 97 -39.71 -51.63 -39.17
N LYS A 98 -40.73 -50.79 -39.43
CA LYS A 98 -40.74 -49.83 -40.56
C LYS A 98 -39.66 -48.74 -40.42
N SER A 99 -39.00 -48.63 -39.26
CA SER A 99 -37.84 -47.79 -39.01
C SER A 99 -36.66 -48.64 -38.53
N ARG A 100 -35.46 -48.44 -39.13
CA ARG A 100 -34.23 -49.15 -38.74
C ARG A 100 -33.78 -48.71 -37.35
N HIS A 101 -34.15 -49.46 -36.31
CA HIS A 101 -33.71 -49.22 -34.94
C HIS A 101 -32.23 -49.58 -34.78
N ARG A 102 -31.46 -48.73 -34.10
CA ARG A 102 -30.06 -48.99 -33.71
C ARG A 102 -30.04 -49.87 -32.46
N THR A 103 -29.29 -50.95 -32.54
CA THR A 103 -29.20 -51.96 -31.48
C THR A 103 -27.73 -52.26 -31.18
N LEU A 104 -27.45 -52.57 -29.92
CA LEU A 104 -26.12 -52.91 -29.42
C LEU A 104 -26.14 -54.33 -28.88
N SER A 105 -25.35 -55.23 -29.49
CA SER A 105 -25.29 -56.61 -29.04
C SER A 105 -24.58 -56.70 -27.68
N MET A 106 -25.09 -57.56 -26.80
CA MET A 106 -24.41 -57.86 -25.54
C MET A 106 -23.06 -58.56 -25.75
N ASN A 107 -22.86 -59.23 -26.89
CA ASN A 107 -21.57 -59.82 -27.23
C ASN A 107 -20.52 -58.76 -27.57
N ASP A 108 -20.89 -57.70 -28.29
CA ASP A 108 -19.99 -56.58 -28.63
C ASP A 108 -19.57 -55.78 -27.38
N LEU A 109 -20.43 -55.77 -26.35
CA LEU A 109 -20.13 -55.17 -25.05
C LEU A 109 -19.15 -56.02 -24.22
N LYS A 110 -19.23 -57.36 -24.31
CA LYS A 110 -18.33 -58.29 -23.61
C LYS A 110 -16.91 -58.27 -24.16
N THR A 111 -16.72 -57.98 -25.45
CA THR A 111 -15.39 -57.91 -26.07
C THR A 111 -14.63 -56.60 -25.77
N GLY A 112 -15.22 -55.69 -25.00
CA GLY A 112 -14.57 -54.45 -24.55
C GLY A 112 -14.43 -53.36 -25.62
N GLN A 113 -15.08 -53.53 -26.78
CA GLN A 113 -14.99 -52.58 -27.90
C GLN A 113 -15.82 -51.30 -27.69
N LEU A 114 -16.64 -51.24 -26.63
CA LEU A 114 -17.46 -50.06 -26.30
C LEU A 114 -16.86 -49.23 -25.16
N ASN A 115 -16.38 -48.04 -25.51
CA ASN A 115 -15.99 -46.96 -24.59
C ASN A 115 -17.00 -45.79 -24.65
N ASN A 116 -16.82 -44.78 -23.79
CA ASN A 116 -17.73 -43.63 -23.72
C ASN A 116 -17.84 -42.85 -25.04
N ALA A 117 -16.75 -42.74 -25.80
CA ALA A 117 -16.72 -42.05 -27.09
C ALA A 117 -17.56 -42.77 -28.15
N ASN A 118 -17.39 -44.10 -28.27
CA ASN A 118 -18.15 -44.92 -29.22
C ASN A 118 -19.64 -45.02 -28.85
N TRP A 119 -19.96 -45.03 -27.54
CA TRP A 119 -21.35 -45.01 -27.05
C TRP A 119 -22.05 -43.68 -27.39
N ALA A 120 -21.40 -42.54 -27.18
CA ALA A 120 -21.95 -41.23 -27.50
C ALA A 120 -22.29 -41.10 -29.00
N ALA A 121 -21.42 -41.62 -29.89
CA ALA A 121 -21.64 -41.66 -31.34
C ALA A 121 -22.78 -42.63 -31.78
N LEU A 122 -23.16 -43.59 -30.94
CA LEU A 122 -24.26 -44.52 -31.21
C LEU A 122 -25.63 -43.96 -30.79
N THR A 123 -25.67 -43.20 -29.70
CA THR A 123 -26.85 -42.49 -29.18
C THR A 123 -27.24 -41.23 -29.95
N ASP A 124 -26.52 -40.96 -31.04
CA ASP A 124 -26.33 -39.65 -31.66
C ASP A 124 -27.50 -39.12 -32.51
N ILE A 125 -28.73 -39.59 -32.26
CA ILE A 125 -29.90 -38.98 -32.90
C ILE A 125 -31.02 -38.86 -31.88
N SER A 126 -31.09 -37.67 -31.27
CA SER A 126 -32.25 -37.26 -30.50
C SER A 126 -33.44 -37.14 -31.45
N ARG A 127 -34.59 -37.67 -31.03
CA ARG A 127 -35.88 -37.40 -31.69
C ARG A 127 -36.33 -35.99 -31.33
N CYS A 128 -37.06 -35.36 -32.24
CA CYS A 128 -37.69 -34.08 -31.94
C CYS A 128 -38.69 -34.25 -30.79
N ARG A 129 -38.74 -33.29 -29.86
CA ARG A 129 -39.67 -33.32 -28.73
C ARG A 129 -41.12 -33.19 -29.21
N ASP A 130 -41.34 -32.30 -30.16
CA ASP A 130 -42.66 -31.99 -30.71
C ASP A 130 -43.08 -32.97 -31.80
N HIS A 131 -42.10 -33.63 -32.43
CA HIS A 131 -42.31 -34.68 -33.43
C HIS A 131 -41.53 -35.95 -33.06
N PRO A 132 -42.01 -36.77 -32.10
CA PRO A 132 -41.29 -37.92 -31.55
C PRO A 132 -40.93 -39.01 -32.58
N GLU A 133 -41.61 -39.05 -33.72
CA GLU A 133 -41.33 -39.92 -34.86
C GLU A 133 -40.20 -39.41 -35.76
N ASN A 134 -39.88 -38.12 -35.70
CA ASN A 134 -38.91 -37.47 -36.57
C ASN A 134 -37.54 -37.31 -35.88
N MET A 135 -36.49 -37.50 -36.68
CA MET A 135 -35.12 -37.32 -36.25
C MET A 135 -34.72 -35.85 -36.34
N LEU A 136 -33.91 -35.39 -35.38
CA LEU A 136 -33.22 -34.11 -35.51
C LEU A 136 -32.14 -34.26 -36.59
N GLU A 137 -32.24 -33.47 -37.66
CA GLU A 137 -31.37 -33.56 -38.84
C GLU A 137 -30.82 -32.19 -39.28
N LEU A 138 -31.37 -31.10 -38.73
CA LEU A 138 -31.06 -29.73 -39.11
C LEU A 138 -30.72 -28.91 -37.87
N CYS A 139 -29.91 -27.87 -38.04
CA CYS A 139 -29.56 -26.90 -37.02
C CYS A 139 -29.97 -25.50 -37.46
N CYS A 140 -30.74 -24.79 -36.64
CA CYS A 140 -31.05 -23.38 -36.83
C CYS A 140 -30.00 -22.49 -36.16
N ARG A 141 -29.33 -21.65 -36.97
CA ARG A 141 -28.32 -20.68 -36.51
C ARG A 141 -28.93 -19.37 -36.00
N THR A 142 -30.17 -19.08 -36.38
CA THR A 142 -30.88 -17.85 -35.96
C THR A 142 -31.38 -17.94 -34.52
N CYS A 143 -31.70 -19.15 -34.04
CA CYS A 143 -32.15 -19.38 -32.67
C CYS A 143 -30.98 -19.38 -31.67
N HIS A 144 -31.23 -18.91 -30.44
CA HIS A 144 -30.22 -18.89 -29.39
C HIS A 144 -29.63 -20.29 -29.14
N GLY A 145 -28.31 -20.41 -29.31
CA GLY A 145 -27.57 -21.62 -28.94
C GLY A 145 -27.62 -22.77 -29.93
N ASN A 146 -27.79 -22.49 -31.24
CA ASN A 146 -27.80 -23.48 -32.32
C ASN A 146 -28.85 -24.60 -32.08
N HIS A 147 -30.11 -24.28 -32.39
CA HIS A 147 -31.24 -25.15 -32.07
C HIS A 147 -31.34 -26.34 -33.03
N LEU A 148 -31.27 -27.57 -32.49
CA LEU A 148 -31.47 -28.78 -33.27
C LEU A 148 -32.94 -29.04 -33.54
N MET A 149 -33.26 -29.35 -34.78
CA MET A 149 -34.64 -29.43 -35.27
C MET A 149 -34.81 -30.53 -36.31
N CYS A 150 -36.04 -31.05 -36.40
CA CYS A 150 -36.41 -31.95 -37.48
C CYS A 150 -36.86 -31.17 -38.72
N ARG A 151 -37.06 -31.88 -39.84
CA ARG A 151 -37.55 -31.26 -41.08
C ARG A 151 -38.92 -30.61 -40.92
N GLU A 152 -39.81 -31.16 -40.10
CA GLU A 152 -41.13 -30.59 -39.88
C GLU A 152 -41.04 -29.23 -39.17
N CYS A 153 -40.23 -29.14 -38.10
CA CYS A 153 -39.93 -27.88 -37.42
C CYS A 153 -39.33 -26.82 -38.37
N SER A 154 -38.57 -27.25 -39.38
CA SER A 154 -37.98 -26.32 -40.36
C SER A 154 -38.97 -25.64 -41.28
N LEU A 155 -40.12 -26.28 -41.51
CA LEU A 155 -41.14 -25.76 -42.41
C LEU A 155 -42.16 -24.89 -41.68
N VAL A 156 -42.27 -25.05 -40.36
CA VAL A 156 -43.31 -24.40 -39.56
C VAL A 156 -42.74 -23.30 -38.66
N GLU A 157 -41.90 -23.67 -37.69
CA GLU A 157 -41.43 -22.73 -36.65
C GLU A 157 -40.15 -21.99 -37.03
N HIS A 158 -39.41 -22.51 -38.01
CA HIS A 158 -38.10 -22.00 -38.42
C HIS A 158 -37.99 -21.79 -39.94
N ALA A 159 -39.13 -21.56 -40.61
CA ALA A 159 -39.20 -21.40 -42.07
C ALA A 159 -38.32 -20.26 -42.61
N ASP A 160 -38.20 -19.18 -41.85
CA ASP A 160 -37.44 -17.97 -42.22
C ASP A 160 -36.07 -17.87 -41.54
N HIS A 161 -35.62 -18.94 -40.87
CA HIS A 161 -34.34 -18.96 -40.16
C HIS A 161 -33.19 -19.51 -41.01
N GLU A 162 -31.96 -19.16 -40.67
CA GLU A 162 -30.76 -19.74 -41.29
C GLU A 162 -30.56 -21.18 -40.80
N LEU A 163 -30.75 -22.13 -41.72
CA LEU A 163 -30.63 -23.56 -41.46
C LEU A 163 -29.31 -24.12 -41.99
N CYS A 164 -28.67 -24.97 -41.19
CA CYS A 164 -27.47 -25.67 -41.57
C CYS A 164 -27.64 -27.18 -41.35
N ASN A 165 -27.16 -27.97 -42.30
CA ASN A 165 -27.19 -29.44 -42.28
C ASN A 165 -25.78 -30.06 -42.16
N ASP A 166 -24.72 -29.24 -42.13
CA ASP A 166 -23.33 -29.68 -41.97
C ASP A 166 -22.92 -29.65 -40.49
N VAL A 167 -23.35 -30.70 -39.78
CA VAL A 167 -23.11 -30.89 -38.34
C VAL A 167 -21.62 -30.95 -38.00
N PRO A 168 -20.75 -31.71 -38.71
CA PRO A 168 -19.31 -31.72 -38.44
C PRO A 168 -18.66 -30.33 -38.60
N TYR A 169 -19.06 -29.56 -39.61
CA TYR A 169 -18.57 -28.20 -39.81
C TYR A 169 -18.97 -27.30 -38.63
N LEU A 170 -20.25 -27.26 -38.25
CA LEU A 170 -20.72 -26.46 -37.12
C LEU A 170 -20.06 -26.85 -35.79
N ALA A 171 -19.94 -28.14 -35.52
CA ALA A 171 -19.25 -28.62 -34.32
C ALA A 171 -17.78 -28.20 -34.30
N SER A 172 -17.10 -28.20 -35.46
CA SER A 172 -15.73 -27.68 -35.57
C SER A 172 -15.65 -26.17 -35.31
N GLU A 173 -16.63 -25.39 -35.79
CA GLU A 173 -16.74 -23.95 -35.55
C GLU A 173 -16.93 -23.66 -34.05
N GLU A 174 -17.85 -24.37 -33.39
CA GLU A 174 -18.09 -24.22 -31.94
C GLU A 174 -16.88 -24.67 -31.10
N ARG A 175 -16.21 -25.79 -31.46
CA ARG A 175 -14.96 -26.22 -30.80
C ARG A 175 -13.86 -25.16 -30.92
N ASN A 176 -13.70 -24.54 -32.08
CA ASN A 176 -12.74 -23.46 -32.26
C ASN A 176 -13.12 -22.23 -31.41
N ARG A 177 -14.40 -21.89 -31.35
CA ARG A 177 -14.92 -20.76 -30.56
C ARG A 177 -14.68 -20.94 -29.06
N ILE A 178 -14.94 -22.13 -28.51
CA ILE A 178 -14.71 -22.37 -27.07
C ILE A 178 -13.22 -22.40 -26.73
N ASN A 179 -12.38 -22.95 -27.61
CA ASN A 179 -10.93 -22.93 -27.41
C ASN A 179 -10.39 -21.49 -27.41
N GLN A 180 -10.82 -20.65 -28.36
CA GLN A 180 -10.45 -19.23 -28.37
C GLN A 180 -10.88 -18.49 -27.11
N LYS A 181 -12.10 -18.75 -26.60
CA LYS A 181 -12.57 -18.16 -25.34
C LYS A 181 -11.77 -18.66 -24.14
N MET A 182 -11.37 -19.93 -24.14
CA MET A 182 -10.51 -20.49 -23.11
C MET A 182 -9.12 -19.86 -23.10
N ASP A 183 -8.50 -19.66 -24.27
CA ASP A 183 -7.22 -18.97 -24.37
C ASP A 183 -7.30 -17.52 -23.86
N ASN A 184 -8.38 -16.81 -24.23
CA ASN A 184 -8.64 -15.46 -23.71
C ASN A 184 -8.83 -15.45 -22.19
N LEU A 185 -9.52 -16.45 -21.64
CA LEU A 185 -9.72 -16.60 -20.20
C LEU A 185 -8.40 -16.84 -19.47
N LEU A 186 -7.51 -17.70 -20.01
CA LEU A 186 -6.16 -17.96 -19.49
C LEU A 186 -5.31 -16.68 -19.39
N ASN A 187 -5.29 -15.86 -20.46
CA ASN A 187 -4.61 -14.57 -20.43
C ASN A 187 -5.22 -13.62 -19.38
N TYR A 188 -6.54 -13.68 -19.19
CA TYR A 188 -7.23 -12.85 -18.20
C TYR A 188 -6.84 -13.27 -16.77
N ILE A 189 -6.70 -14.56 -16.49
CA ILE A 189 -6.29 -15.11 -15.20
C ILE A 189 -4.90 -14.61 -14.82
N GLU A 190 -3.96 -14.58 -15.76
CA GLU A 190 -2.61 -14.06 -15.49
C GLU A 190 -2.67 -12.60 -15.00
N ARG A 191 -3.55 -11.78 -15.58
CA ARG A 191 -3.76 -10.39 -15.12
C ARG A 191 -4.35 -10.33 -13.71
N VAL A 192 -5.31 -11.20 -13.38
CA VAL A 192 -5.87 -11.27 -12.03
C VAL A 192 -4.83 -11.75 -11.02
N GLN A 193 -3.99 -12.72 -11.37
CA GLN A 193 -2.88 -13.17 -10.50
C GLN A 193 -1.87 -12.06 -10.22
N LYS A 194 -1.53 -11.23 -11.22
CA LYS A 194 -0.70 -10.03 -11.01
C LYS A 194 -1.35 -9.04 -10.05
N LYS A 195 -2.65 -8.78 -10.19
CA LYS A 195 -3.41 -7.94 -9.24
C LYS A 195 -3.44 -8.58 -7.83
N ARG A 196 -3.47 -9.91 -7.72
CA ARG A 196 -3.39 -10.66 -6.44
C ARG A 196 -2.06 -10.50 -5.74
N ALA A 197 -0.96 -10.59 -6.49
CA ALA A 197 0.35 -10.28 -5.94
C ALA A 197 0.44 -8.84 -5.42
N LEU A 198 -0.13 -7.87 -6.16
CA LEU A 198 -0.21 -6.47 -5.71
C LEU A 198 -1.06 -6.31 -4.45
N MET A 199 -2.21 -6.96 -4.37
CA MET A 199 -3.07 -6.94 -3.18
C MET A 199 -2.33 -7.47 -1.95
N THR A 200 -1.66 -8.62 -2.05
CA THR A 200 -0.87 -9.19 -0.94
C THR A 200 0.23 -8.23 -0.48
N LYS A 201 0.93 -7.60 -1.43
CA LYS A 201 1.92 -6.55 -1.12
C LYS A 201 1.26 -5.36 -0.41
N SER A 202 0.12 -4.88 -0.88
CA SER A 202 -0.62 -3.77 -0.27
C SER A 202 -1.17 -4.09 1.13
N THR A 203 -1.58 -5.34 1.38
CA THR A 203 -2.00 -5.80 2.71
C THR A 203 -0.81 -5.75 3.68
N GLU A 204 0.37 -6.18 3.25
CA GLU A 204 1.58 -6.10 4.08
C GLU A 204 2.01 -4.65 4.30
N LYS A 205 1.99 -3.82 3.25
CA LYS A 205 2.22 -2.38 3.36
C LYS A 205 1.26 -1.72 4.36
N LEU A 206 -0.02 -2.06 4.34
CA LEU A 206 -1.01 -1.54 5.29
C LEU A 206 -0.65 -1.88 6.74
N LYS A 207 -0.22 -3.13 7.03
CA LYS A 207 0.23 -3.51 8.38
C LYS A 207 1.42 -2.67 8.83
N HIS A 208 2.42 -2.52 7.96
CA HIS A 208 3.61 -1.70 8.25
C HIS A 208 3.24 -0.23 8.48
N VAL A 209 2.37 0.35 7.65
CA VAL A 209 1.87 1.72 7.82
C VAL A 209 1.14 1.88 9.15
N VAL A 210 0.27 0.94 9.54
CA VAL A 210 -0.43 0.97 10.84
C VAL A 210 0.57 0.97 11.99
N GLU A 211 1.52 0.03 11.98
CA GLU A 211 2.49 -0.13 13.07
C GLU A 211 3.38 1.11 13.19
N ARG A 212 3.93 1.58 12.07
CA ARG A 212 4.75 2.79 12.02
C ARG A 212 3.99 4.01 12.51
N ARG A 213 2.73 4.19 12.11
CA ARG A 213 1.90 5.32 12.55
C ARG A 213 1.56 5.23 14.04
N LYS A 214 1.23 4.05 14.56
CA LYS A 214 1.02 3.84 16.00
C LYS A 214 2.27 4.19 16.80
N SER A 215 3.43 3.67 16.38
CA SER A 215 4.71 3.98 17.02
C SER A 215 5.04 5.47 16.97
N HIS A 216 4.83 6.13 15.83
CA HIS A 216 5.06 7.57 15.69
C HIS A 216 4.19 8.40 16.65
N ILE A 217 2.89 8.11 16.73
CA ILE A 217 1.95 8.81 17.62
C ILE A 217 2.26 8.50 19.09
N GLN A 218 2.65 7.26 19.41
CA GLN A 218 3.11 6.87 20.76
C GLN A 218 4.34 7.68 21.17
N ASN A 219 5.36 7.75 20.30
CA ASN A 219 6.59 8.52 20.56
C ASN A 219 6.31 10.02 20.70
N GLN A 220 5.34 10.57 19.95
CA GLN A 220 4.92 11.96 20.15
C GLN A 220 4.24 12.15 21.51
N PHE A 221 3.32 11.25 21.87
CA PHE A 221 2.62 11.29 23.15
C PHE A 221 3.58 11.16 24.34
N ASP A 222 4.51 10.21 24.32
CA ASP A 222 5.46 9.98 25.41
C ASP A 222 6.35 11.21 25.63
N ARG A 223 6.88 11.79 24.54
CA ARG A 223 7.65 13.04 24.60
C ARG A 223 6.84 14.19 25.22
N MET A 224 5.60 14.37 24.79
CA MET A 224 4.74 15.43 25.34
C MET A 224 4.37 15.19 26.80
N GLU A 225 4.12 13.93 27.18
CA GLU A 225 3.86 13.55 28.56
C GLU A 225 5.07 13.82 29.46
N GLU A 226 6.28 13.46 29.02
CA GLU A 226 7.52 13.75 29.76
C GLU A 226 7.73 15.26 29.95
N ILE A 227 7.49 16.06 28.92
CA ILE A 227 7.60 17.52 29.01
C ILE A 227 6.62 18.08 30.06
N ILE A 228 5.35 17.64 30.05
CA ILE A 228 4.35 18.13 31.01
C ILE A 228 4.68 17.64 32.43
N LYS A 229 5.11 16.38 32.60
CA LYS A 229 5.56 15.85 33.89
C LYS A 229 6.76 16.62 34.44
N GLY A 230 7.74 16.95 33.59
CA GLY A 230 8.89 17.77 33.96
C GLY A 230 8.49 19.17 34.42
N LYS A 231 7.51 19.81 33.76
CA LYS A 231 6.95 21.10 34.22
C LYS A 231 6.33 20.98 35.61
N ILE A 232 5.53 19.94 35.84
CA ILE A 232 4.90 19.71 37.15
C ILE A 232 5.96 19.54 38.23
N HIS A 233 7.03 18.78 37.94
CA HIS A 233 8.15 18.60 38.87
C HIS A 233 8.86 19.93 39.20
N ASN A 234 9.15 20.76 38.19
CA ASN A 234 9.77 22.07 38.41
C ASN A 234 8.91 22.99 39.30
N GLU A 235 7.59 22.96 39.14
CA GLU A 235 6.64 23.70 39.99
C GLU A 235 6.63 23.16 41.44
N VAL A 236 6.72 21.83 41.63
CA VAL A 236 6.89 21.24 42.97
C VAL A 236 8.20 21.70 43.61
N ASP A 237 9.31 21.65 42.88
CA ASP A 237 10.62 22.04 43.40
C ASP A 237 10.69 23.53 43.78
N LYS A 238 9.97 24.40 43.05
CA LYS A 238 9.85 25.82 43.41
C LYS A 238 9.17 26.00 44.77
N LEU A 239 8.09 25.26 45.03
CA LEU A 239 7.42 25.28 46.33
C LEU A 239 8.33 24.77 47.44
N ASP A 240 9.03 23.66 47.22
CA ASP A 240 9.91 23.07 48.22
C ASP A 240 11.06 24.02 48.59
N ARG A 241 11.66 24.71 47.60
CA ARG A 241 12.67 25.75 47.86
C ARG A 241 12.11 26.91 48.67
N GLY A 242 10.90 27.38 48.36
CA GLY A 242 10.22 28.43 49.12
C GLY A 242 9.93 28.00 50.57
N MET A 243 9.56 26.74 50.79
CA MET A 243 9.30 26.18 52.12
C MET A 243 10.56 26.07 52.97
N VAL A 244 11.71 25.70 52.38
CA VAL A 244 13.01 25.67 53.08
C VAL A 244 13.43 27.07 53.52
N GLN A 245 13.34 28.07 52.63
CA GLN A 245 13.66 29.46 52.95
C GLN A 245 12.79 30.00 54.10
N MET A 246 11.49 29.68 54.10
CA MET A 246 10.57 30.01 55.21
C MET A 246 11.02 29.40 56.54
N LYS A 247 11.40 28.11 56.54
CA LYS A 247 11.81 27.37 57.74
C LYS A 247 13.12 27.90 58.32
N ASP A 248 14.07 28.29 57.48
CA ASP A 248 15.35 28.84 57.91
C ASP A 248 15.16 30.19 58.62
N VAL A 249 14.33 31.08 58.09
CA VAL A 249 14.01 32.38 58.72
C VAL A 249 13.31 32.19 60.07
N LEU A 250 12.38 31.24 60.18
CA LEU A 250 11.71 30.91 61.45
C LEU A 250 12.65 30.35 62.51
N SER A 251 13.77 29.75 62.11
CA SER A 251 14.76 29.15 63.03
C SER A 251 15.76 30.16 63.60
N LEU A 252 15.98 31.29 62.93
CA LEU A 252 16.90 32.36 63.35
C LEU A 252 16.41 33.16 64.57
N GLY A 253 15.13 33.08 64.92
CA GLY A 253 14.52 33.78 66.07
C GLY A 253 14.83 33.21 67.47
N LYS A 254 15.79 32.29 67.62
CA LYS A 254 16.18 31.73 68.93
C LYS A 254 17.58 32.18 69.34
N ILE A 255 17.75 33.45 69.70
CA ILE A 255 18.96 33.92 70.38
C ILE A 255 18.60 34.27 71.83
N SER A 256 19.02 33.41 72.76
CA SER A 256 18.96 33.64 74.21
C SER A 256 20.22 34.34 74.65
N THR A 257 20.11 35.46 75.37
CA THR A 257 21.24 35.98 76.16
C THR A 257 20.80 36.65 77.45
N ASP A 258 21.28 36.09 78.56
CA ASP A 258 21.39 36.72 79.89
C ASP A 258 22.66 37.61 79.95
N LYS A 259 22.52 38.89 80.30
CA LYS A 259 23.16 39.48 81.51
C LYS A 259 22.90 40.99 81.65
N LEU A 260 23.01 41.40 82.91
CA LEU A 260 22.38 42.54 83.56
C LEU A 260 23.37 43.72 83.72
N SER A 261 23.28 44.75 82.86
CA SER A 261 23.48 46.18 83.22
C SER A 261 23.18 47.17 82.07
N LEU A 262 22.60 46.72 80.95
CA LEU A 262 22.15 47.55 79.82
C LEU A 262 20.62 47.45 79.64
N LYS A 263 19.89 47.28 80.75
CA LYS A 263 18.55 46.64 80.75
C LYS A 263 17.42 47.43 80.08
N LYS A 264 17.49 48.76 80.05
CA LYS A 264 16.38 49.60 79.52
C LYS A 264 16.51 49.88 78.03
N GLN A 265 17.72 50.25 77.57
CA GLN A 265 18.02 50.42 76.15
C GLN A 265 17.98 49.08 75.41
N VAL A 266 18.48 47.99 76.01
CA VAL A 266 18.35 46.64 75.41
C VAL A 266 16.90 46.18 75.36
N GLN A 267 16.06 46.56 76.32
CA GLN A 267 14.64 46.17 76.31
C GLN A 267 13.85 46.92 75.22
N GLU A 268 14.07 48.22 75.06
CA GLU A 268 13.47 49.00 73.96
C GLU A 268 13.98 48.53 72.58
N LEU A 269 15.29 48.25 72.45
CA LEU A 269 15.88 47.67 71.22
C LEU A 269 15.35 46.26 70.94
N ASN A 270 15.17 45.42 71.96
CA ASN A 270 14.60 44.08 71.79
C ASN A 270 13.13 44.15 71.38
N GLU A 271 12.33 45.06 71.95
CA GLU A 271 10.93 45.26 71.56
C GLU A 271 10.81 45.83 70.13
N GLU A 272 11.76 46.67 69.69
CA GLU A 272 11.84 47.12 68.29
C GLU A 272 12.29 45.99 67.35
N TYR A 273 13.30 45.21 67.75
CA TYR A 273 13.77 44.03 67.02
C TYR A 273 12.67 42.97 66.86
N ASP A 274 11.94 42.63 67.93
CA ASP A 274 10.82 41.68 67.91
C ASP A 274 9.71 42.16 66.98
N ARG A 275 9.40 43.47 66.97
CA ARG A 275 8.42 44.06 66.05
C ARG A 275 8.85 43.98 64.59
N ILE A 276 10.13 44.18 64.30
CA ILE A 276 10.68 44.02 62.94
C ILE A 276 10.59 42.56 62.52
N CYS A 277 11.03 41.62 63.37
CA CYS A 277 10.94 40.20 63.09
C CYS A 277 9.50 39.70 62.88
N ASP A 278 8.54 40.17 63.70
CA ASP A 278 7.12 39.81 63.54
C ASP A 278 6.52 40.37 62.25
N LYS A 279 6.94 41.57 61.83
CA LYS A 279 6.52 42.18 60.57
C LYS A 279 7.09 41.40 59.37
N GLU A 280 8.40 41.15 59.36
CA GLU A 280 9.06 40.37 58.30
C GLU A 280 8.47 38.96 58.19
N LYS A 281 8.20 38.31 59.33
CA LYS A 281 7.55 36.99 59.37
C LYS A 281 6.16 37.01 58.72
N LYS A 282 5.32 38.00 59.05
CA LYS A 282 3.97 38.14 58.44
C LYS A 282 4.04 38.42 56.93
N GLU A 283 4.98 39.25 56.50
CA GLU A 283 5.20 39.56 55.08
C GLU A 283 5.64 38.31 54.32
N LEU A 284 6.58 37.54 54.89
CA LEU A 284 7.05 36.28 54.32
C LEU A 284 5.91 35.24 54.23
N GLU A 285 5.12 35.09 55.30
CA GLU A 285 4.01 34.13 55.37
C GLU A 285 2.90 34.44 54.36
N THR A 286 2.63 35.73 54.14
CA THR A 286 1.71 36.20 53.09
C THR A 286 2.27 35.92 51.69
N ALA A 287 3.56 36.18 51.47
CA ALA A 287 4.23 35.90 50.19
C ALA A 287 4.24 34.39 49.86
N PHE A 288 4.46 33.53 50.86
CA PHE A 288 4.40 32.08 50.68
C PHE A 288 3.00 31.58 50.35
N GLN A 289 1.96 32.11 51.01
CA GLN A 289 0.57 31.78 50.67
C GLN A 289 0.23 32.19 49.23
N ALA A 290 0.71 33.35 48.77
CA ALA A 290 0.54 33.77 47.38
C ALA A 290 1.26 32.83 46.39
N LEU A 291 2.51 32.47 46.68
CA LEU A 291 3.29 31.49 45.89
C LEU A 291 2.58 30.12 45.84
N GLN A 292 2.01 29.67 46.96
CA GLN A 292 1.26 28.42 47.03
C GLN A 292 -0.01 28.45 46.18
N ALA A 293 -0.75 29.56 46.22
CA ALA A 293 -1.94 29.74 45.39
C ALA A 293 -1.62 29.76 43.89
N GLU A 294 -0.57 30.49 43.50
CA GLU A 294 -0.10 30.56 42.12
C GLU A 294 0.37 29.19 41.61
N ASN A 295 1.16 28.48 42.41
CA ASN A 295 1.65 27.15 42.06
C ASN A 295 0.51 26.14 41.90
N ASN A 296 -0.46 26.14 42.81
CA ASN A 296 -1.65 25.28 42.72
C ASN A 296 -2.46 25.57 41.45
N GLN A 297 -2.63 26.84 41.09
CA GLN A 297 -3.32 27.23 39.86
C GLN A 297 -2.58 26.75 38.61
N GLN A 298 -1.25 26.86 38.61
CA GLN A 298 -0.39 26.49 37.48
C GLN A 298 -0.31 24.97 37.32
N GLN A 299 -0.18 24.22 38.41
CA GLN A 299 -0.26 22.76 38.41
C GLN A 299 -1.63 22.28 37.92
N GLY A 300 -2.73 22.90 38.35
CA GLY A 300 -4.07 22.57 37.85
C GLY A 300 -4.17 22.66 36.33
N LYS A 301 -3.68 23.76 35.73
CA LYS A 301 -3.62 23.93 34.27
C LYS A 301 -2.78 22.84 33.58
N LEU A 302 -1.64 22.46 34.16
CA LEU A 302 -0.77 21.42 33.60
C LEU A 302 -1.41 20.02 33.67
N PHE A 303 -2.12 19.71 34.76
CA PHE A 303 -2.88 18.47 34.88
C PHE A 303 -4.03 18.40 33.87
N ASP A 304 -4.75 19.50 33.66
CA ASP A 304 -5.81 19.59 32.64
C ASP A 304 -5.24 19.39 31.23
N GLN A 305 -4.09 19.99 30.93
CA GLN A 305 -3.36 19.77 29.67
C GLN A 305 -2.99 18.30 29.48
N LEU A 306 -2.45 17.65 30.51
CA LEU A 306 -2.09 16.23 30.45
C LEU A 306 -3.32 15.33 30.24
N ALA A 307 -4.44 15.66 30.87
CA ALA A 307 -5.69 14.93 30.70
C ALA A 307 -6.21 15.05 29.26
N ASN A 308 -6.22 16.26 28.71
CA ASN A 308 -6.62 16.52 27.33
C ASN A 308 -5.70 15.79 26.32
N LEU A 309 -4.39 15.81 26.57
CA LEU A 309 -3.41 15.09 25.76
C LEU A 309 -3.70 13.58 25.70
N LYS A 310 -4.05 12.98 26.85
CA LYS A 310 -4.40 11.55 26.94
C LYS A 310 -5.69 11.22 26.19
N ILE A 311 -6.68 12.11 26.22
CA ILE A 311 -7.94 11.94 25.49
C ILE A 311 -7.66 11.99 23.98
N GLU A 312 -6.89 12.97 23.53
CA GLU A 312 -6.57 13.14 22.12
C GLU A 312 -5.74 12.00 21.55
N PHE A 313 -4.74 11.53 22.31
CA PHE A 313 -3.98 10.33 21.96
C PHE A 313 -4.88 9.11 21.75
N LYS A 314 -5.79 8.83 22.70
CA LYS A 314 -6.75 7.72 22.58
C LYS A 314 -7.65 7.89 21.36
N ARG A 315 -8.11 9.12 21.08
CA ARG A 315 -8.94 9.45 19.92
C ARG A 315 -8.21 9.09 18.62
N ILE A 316 -6.99 9.58 18.43
CA ILE A 316 -6.18 9.35 17.22
C ILE A 316 -5.87 7.86 17.04
N VAL A 317 -5.44 7.17 18.11
CA VAL A 317 -5.17 5.72 18.04
C VAL A 317 -6.43 4.95 17.63
N SER A 318 -7.60 5.31 18.17
CA SER A 318 -8.86 4.68 17.76
C SER A 318 -9.22 4.93 16.30
N GLU A 319 -8.94 6.13 15.78
CA GLU A 319 -9.17 6.51 14.38
C GLU A 319 -8.28 5.69 13.43
N ILE A 320 -7.00 5.48 13.79
CA ILE A 320 -6.08 4.60 13.06
C ILE A 320 -6.63 3.17 13.00
N GLU A 321 -7.10 2.64 14.13
CA GLU A 321 -7.61 1.27 14.21
C GLU A 321 -8.90 1.07 13.41
N ILE A 322 -9.81 2.06 13.43
CA ILE A 322 -11.05 2.04 12.65
C ILE A 322 -10.73 2.07 11.15
N ASN A 323 -9.85 2.97 10.72
CA ASN A 323 -9.45 3.06 9.32
C ASN A 323 -8.73 1.79 8.85
N ALA A 324 -7.83 1.24 9.68
CA ALA A 324 -7.14 -0.01 9.39
C ALA A 324 -8.13 -1.17 9.23
N ARG A 325 -9.10 -1.29 10.14
CA ARG A 325 -10.13 -2.33 10.09
C ARG A 325 -10.97 -2.23 8.82
N ARG A 326 -11.45 -1.02 8.47
CA ARG A 326 -12.22 -0.80 7.25
C ARG A 326 -11.43 -1.21 6.00
N ASN A 327 -10.17 -0.77 5.90
CA ASN A 327 -9.33 -1.13 4.76
C ASN A 327 -9.06 -2.64 4.70
N GLN A 328 -8.88 -3.31 5.85
CA GLN A 328 -8.74 -4.77 5.91
C GLN A 328 -10.01 -5.52 5.49
N GLU A 329 -11.20 -5.04 5.90
CA GLU A 329 -12.48 -5.61 5.50
C GLU A 329 -12.72 -5.48 4.00
N GLU A 330 -12.40 -4.32 3.41
CA GLU A 330 -12.48 -4.12 1.96
C GLU A 330 -11.50 -5.02 1.19
N MET A 331 -10.24 -5.12 1.64
CA MET A 331 -9.26 -6.04 1.04
C MET A 331 -9.71 -7.50 1.14
N LYS A 332 -10.30 -7.90 2.28
CA LYS A 332 -10.83 -9.25 2.46
C LYS A 332 -11.99 -9.53 1.51
N ALA A 333 -12.93 -8.59 1.36
CA ALA A 333 -14.05 -8.74 0.42
C ALA A 333 -13.56 -8.91 -1.03
N ILE A 334 -12.50 -8.21 -1.43
CA ILE A 334 -11.87 -8.38 -2.75
C ILE A 334 -11.21 -9.75 -2.88
N SER A 335 -10.52 -10.22 -1.83
CA SER A 335 -9.91 -11.55 -1.81
C SER A 335 -10.96 -12.65 -1.95
N ASP A 336 -12.03 -12.59 -1.15
CA ASP A 336 -13.14 -13.56 -1.18
C ASP A 336 -13.83 -13.56 -2.56
N PHE A 337 -13.96 -12.39 -3.18
CA PHE A 337 -14.47 -12.27 -4.54
C PHE A 337 -13.60 -13.02 -5.56
N TRP A 338 -12.27 -12.89 -5.48
CA TRP A 338 -11.38 -13.61 -6.40
C TRP A 338 -11.33 -15.11 -6.13
N ASP A 339 -11.44 -15.55 -4.88
CA ASP A 339 -11.51 -16.98 -4.57
C ASP A 339 -12.80 -17.62 -5.14
N SER A 340 -13.90 -16.87 -5.17
CA SER A 340 -15.12 -17.26 -5.89
C SER A 340 -14.92 -17.38 -7.40
N ILE A 341 -14.17 -16.45 -8.01
CA ILE A 341 -13.80 -16.50 -9.44
C ILE A 341 -12.91 -17.72 -9.73
N ASP A 342 -11.91 -18.01 -8.90
CA ASP A 342 -11.02 -19.17 -9.06
C ASP A 342 -11.80 -20.49 -9.01
N SER A 343 -12.75 -20.62 -8.07
CA SER A 343 -13.62 -21.79 -7.98
C SER A 343 -14.47 -21.98 -9.25
N ARG A 344 -15.08 -20.89 -9.74
CA ARG A 344 -15.89 -20.90 -10.98
C ARG A 344 -15.05 -21.28 -12.20
N LEU A 345 -13.83 -20.75 -12.28
CA LEU A 345 -12.89 -21.05 -13.35
C LEU A 345 -12.54 -22.54 -13.38
N ASN A 346 -12.11 -23.10 -12.24
CA ASN A 346 -11.73 -24.51 -12.14
C ASN A 346 -12.87 -25.42 -12.60
N ASN A 347 -14.11 -25.08 -12.21
CA ASN A 347 -15.30 -25.81 -12.63
C ASN A 347 -15.54 -25.73 -14.15
N ILE A 348 -15.41 -24.54 -14.76
CA ILE A 348 -15.57 -24.36 -16.22
C ILE A 348 -14.47 -25.13 -16.97
N GLN A 349 -13.23 -25.01 -16.54
CA GLN A 349 -12.10 -25.72 -17.16
C GLN A 349 -12.28 -27.23 -17.11
N ALA A 350 -12.71 -27.78 -15.97
CA ALA A 350 -13.04 -29.19 -15.84
C ALA A 350 -14.21 -29.61 -16.76
N THR A 351 -15.27 -28.79 -16.80
CA THR A 351 -16.47 -29.06 -17.62
C THR A 351 -16.14 -29.09 -19.11
N VAL A 352 -15.41 -28.08 -19.61
CA VAL A 352 -15.04 -27.98 -21.02
C VAL A 352 -14.07 -29.08 -21.41
N SER A 353 -13.08 -29.39 -20.56
CA SER A 353 -12.13 -30.49 -20.81
C SER A 353 -12.85 -31.85 -20.89
N ALA A 354 -13.78 -32.10 -19.98
CA ALA A 354 -14.59 -33.32 -19.99
C ALA A 354 -15.45 -33.43 -21.26
N HIS A 355 -16.08 -32.33 -21.68
CA HIS A 355 -16.91 -32.28 -22.88
C HIS A 355 -16.10 -32.53 -24.16
N LEU A 356 -14.98 -31.81 -24.34
CA LEU A 356 -14.12 -31.95 -25.53
C LEU A 356 -13.50 -33.36 -25.67
N THR A 357 -13.41 -34.11 -24.57
CA THR A 357 -12.93 -35.50 -24.59
C THR A 357 -13.93 -36.46 -25.24
N ILE A 358 -15.24 -36.15 -25.22
CA ILE A 358 -16.30 -37.00 -25.76
C ILE A 358 -16.28 -37.01 -27.29
N ARG A 359 -15.82 -35.91 -27.93
CA ARG A 359 -15.76 -35.73 -29.40
C ARG A 359 -17.06 -36.09 -30.10
N ASN A 360 -18.15 -35.47 -29.69
CA ASN A 360 -19.48 -35.69 -30.28
C ASN A 360 -19.99 -34.37 -30.88
N ASP A 361 -20.21 -34.35 -32.19
CA ASP A 361 -20.53 -33.13 -32.93
C ASP A 361 -21.90 -32.55 -32.54
N TRP A 362 -22.90 -33.37 -32.22
CA TRP A 362 -24.21 -32.89 -31.81
C TRP A 362 -24.21 -32.33 -30.38
N ALA A 363 -23.46 -32.96 -29.48
CA ALA A 363 -23.27 -32.48 -28.12
C ALA A 363 -22.49 -31.16 -28.12
N ASP A 364 -21.49 -31.04 -29.00
CA ASP A 364 -20.73 -29.81 -29.19
C ASP A 364 -21.67 -28.66 -29.60
N ILE A 365 -22.52 -28.86 -30.60
CA ILE A 365 -23.47 -27.84 -31.09
C ILE A 365 -24.44 -27.38 -29.98
N GLN A 366 -24.92 -28.31 -29.14
CA GLN A 366 -25.89 -27.98 -28.09
C GLN A 366 -25.27 -27.37 -26.83
N CYS A 367 -24.10 -27.85 -26.42
CA CYS A 367 -23.54 -27.52 -25.10
C CYS A 367 -22.52 -26.39 -25.16
N ILE A 368 -21.71 -26.30 -26.22
CA ILE A 368 -20.65 -25.29 -26.32
C ILE A 368 -21.18 -23.84 -26.28
N PRO A 369 -22.28 -23.48 -26.98
CA PRO A 369 -22.79 -22.11 -26.91
C PRO A 369 -23.13 -21.65 -25.49
N MET A 370 -23.63 -22.56 -24.65
CA MET A 370 -23.91 -22.28 -23.24
C MET A 370 -22.62 -22.13 -22.43
N MET A 371 -21.64 -23.01 -22.63
CA MET A 371 -20.33 -22.88 -21.98
C MET A 371 -19.66 -21.55 -22.34
N CYS A 372 -19.75 -21.12 -23.61
CA CYS A 372 -19.28 -19.82 -24.06
C CYS A 372 -19.97 -18.66 -23.33
N SER A 373 -21.30 -18.72 -23.17
CA SER A 373 -22.06 -17.71 -22.41
C SER A 373 -21.63 -17.63 -20.94
N VAL A 374 -21.33 -18.78 -20.32
CA VAL A 374 -20.82 -18.84 -18.94
C VAL A 374 -19.41 -18.21 -18.86
N ILE A 375 -18.53 -18.48 -19.83
CA ILE A 375 -17.21 -17.84 -19.91
C ILE A 375 -17.36 -16.31 -20.07
N ASP A 376 -18.26 -15.86 -20.94
CA ASP A 376 -18.51 -14.42 -21.14
C ASP A 376 -19.01 -13.73 -19.86
N SER A 377 -19.88 -14.40 -19.11
CA SER A 377 -20.31 -13.92 -17.81
C SER A 377 -19.15 -13.83 -16.81
N LEU A 378 -18.26 -14.82 -16.79
CA LEU A 378 -17.10 -14.81 -15.90
C LEU A 378 -16.13 -13.67 -16.27
N MET A 379 -15.87 -13.46 -17.56
CA MET A 379 -15.03 -12.37 -18.04
C MET A 379 -15.59 -11.01 -17.63
N ARG A 380 -16.91 -10.79 -17.75
CA ARG A 380 -17.56 -9.54 -17.26
C ARG A 380 -17.40 -9.32 -15.77
N ASP A 381 -17.49 -10.39 -14.97
CA ASP A 381 -17.27 -10.27 -13.52
C ASP A 381 -15.81 -9.90 -13.22
N MET A 382 -14.85 -10.44 -13.98
CA MET A 382 -13.42 -10.14 -13.85
C MET A 382 -13.05 -8.73 -14.35
N ASP A 383 -13.83 -8.16 -15.28
CA ASP A 383 -13.71 -6.77 -15.77
C ASP A 383 -14.23 -5.72 -14.78
N ARG A 384 -14.92 -6.13 -13.70
CA ARG A 384 -15.47 -5.20 -12.72
C ARG A 384 -14.35 -4.35 -12.10
N GLU A 385 -14.56 -3.03 -12.05
CA GLU A 385 -13.60 -2.11 -11.44
C GLU A 385 -13.42 -2.43 -9.94
N ILE A 386 -12.15 -2.64 -9.56
CA ILE A 386 -11.74 -2.87 -8.17
C ILE A 386 -11.03 -1.59 -7.70
N PRO A 387 -11.27 -1.14 -6.45
CA PRO A 387 -10.59 0.02 -5.89
C PRO A 387 -9.06 -0.07 -6.00
N ASP A 388 -8.41 1.08 -6.15
CA ASP A 388 -6.95 1.15 -6.21
C ASP A 388 -6.33 0.67 -4.88
N PHE A 389 -5.53 -0.40 -4.96
CA PHE A 389 -4.82 -0.99 -3.83
C PHE A 389 -3.87 0.01 -3.15
N LYS A 390 -3.41 1.05 -3.85
CA LYS A 390 -2.59 2.12 -3.27
C LYS A 390 -3.39 2.92 -2.26
N VAL A 391 -4.65 3.26 -2.55
CA VAL A 391 -5.54 3.99 -1.65
C VAL A 391 -5.89 3.15 -0.42
N LEU A 392 -6.11 1.84 -0.59
CA LEU A 392 -6.43 0.92 0.51
C LEU A 392 -5.25 0.69 1.48
N SER A 393 -4.01 0.90 1.01
CA SER A 393 -2.82 0.83 1.86
C SER A 393 -2.54 2.11 2.65
N GLN A 394 -3.25 3.21 2.35
CA GLN A 394 -3.07 4.49 3.02
C GLN A 394 -4.04 4.67 4.20
N ILE A 395 -3.57 5.34 5.24
CA ILE A 395 -4.39 5.78 6.38
C ILE A 395 -4.35 7.30 6.45
N ARG A 396 -5.51 7.94 6.25
CA ARG A 396 -5.69 9.38 6.49
C ARG A 396 -5.85 9.60 7.98
N ILE A 397 -5.00 10.44 8.58
CA ILE A 397 -5.09 10.81 9.99
C ILE A 397 -5.04 12.34 10.08
N THR A 398 -5.83 12.88 10.99
CA THR A 398 -5.70 14.26 11.47
C THR A 398 -4.42 14.38 12.29
N LYS A 399 -3.49 15.26 11.90
CA LYS A 399 -2.25 15.51 12.67
C LYS A 399 -2.59 15.82 14.12
N PHE A 400 -1.68 15.50 15.04
CA PHE A 400 -1.74 15.96 16.42
C PHE A 400 -1.80 17.50 16.41
N GLU A 401 -2.98 18.09 16.62
CA GLU A 401 -3.08 19.55 16.72
C GLU A 401 -2.50 19.97 18.06
N ASN A 402 -1.32 20.58 18.02
CA ASN A 402 -0.62 21.04 19.21
C ASN A 402 -1.49 21.99 20.04
N CYS A 403 -1.71 21.64 21.32
CA CYS A 403 -1.82 22.62 22.41
C CYS A 403 -0.44 23.24 22.72
N ASP A 404 0.24 23.77 21.72
CA ASP A 404 1.30 24.77 21.88
C ASP A 404 1.74 25.28 20.51
N ARG A 405 1.09 26.35 20.05
CA ARG A 405 1.55 27.15 18.89
C ARG A 405 2.84 27.96 19.19
N LYS A 406 3.52 27.70 20.32
CA LYS A 406 4.56 28.57 20.90
C LYS A 406 5.83 27.85 21.40
N SER A 407 6.07 26.58 21.08
CA SER A 407 7.41 26.03 21.31
C SER A 407 8.37 26.65 20.29
N HIS A 408 9.32 27.46 20.76
CA HIS A 408 10.37 28.05 19.93
C HIS A 408 11.54 27.06 19.91
N VAL A 409 12.00 26.69 18.72
CA VAL A 409 13.31 26.03 18.59
C VAL A 409 14.30 27.13 18.26
N ASP A 410 15.28 27.32 19.12
CA ASP A 410 16.41 28.22 18.86
C ASP A 410 17.62 27.41 18.39
N ILE A 411 18.32 27.99 17.41
CA ILE A 411 19.60 27.50 16.94
C ILE A 411 20.69 28.32 17.65
N SER A 412 21.68 27.67 18.25
CA SER A 412 22.85 28.32 18.90
C SER A 412 23.50 29.42 18.04
N GLU A 413 23.81 30.60 18.58
CA GLU A 413 24.30 31.76 17.79
C GLU A 413 25.59 31.48 17.02
N VAL A 414 26.45 30.62 17.57
CA VAL A 414 27.68 30.11 16.97
C VAL A 414 27.54 28.61 16.83
N ALA A 415 28.17 28.00 15.83
CA ALA A 415 28.25 26.55 15.74
C ALA A 415 28.81 26.00 17.06
N ASP A 416 28.11 25.03 17.65
CA ASP A 416 28.50 24.40 18.91
C ASP A 416 29.78 23.59 18.73
N ASP A 417 29.93 22.99 17.54
CA ASP A 417 31.13 22.26 17.15
C ASP A 417 31.44 22.48 15.66
N GLU A 418 32.73 22.48 15.34
CA GLU A 418 33.25 22.46 13.98
C GLU A 418 34.04 21.17 13.82
N VAL A 419 33.48 20.27 13.02
CA VAL A 419 34.05 18.95 12.81
C VAL A 419 34.77 18.93 11.47
N ASP A 420 36.06 18.60 11.52
CA ASP A 420 36.85 18.28 10.35
C ASP A 420 36.80 16.77 10.13
N VAL A 421 36.55 16.36 8.88
CA VAL A 421 36.67 14.96 8.50
C VAL A 421 38.09 14.80 7.96
N ASP A 422 39.03 14.47 8.85
CA ASP A 422 40.49 14.50 8.63
C ASP A 422 40.93 13.91 7.27
N GLU A 423 40.25 12.86 6.80
CA GLU A 423 40.56 12.20 5.53
C GLU A 423 39.96 12.90 4.30
N ILE A 424 38.81 13.56 4.39
CA ILE A 424 38.17 14.26 3.26
C ILE A 424 38.92 15.55 2.95
N HIS A 425 39.23 16.35 3.98
CA HIS A 425 39.92 17.63 3.82
C HIS A 425 41.36 17.41 3.29
N SER A 426 42.07 16.41 3.82
CA SER A 426 43.43 16.09 3.36
C SER A 426 43.47 15.60 1.90
N LYS A 427 42.45 14.85 1.46
CA LYS A 427 42.31 14.37 0.09
C LYS A 427 41.68 15.38 -0.88
N LYS A 428 41.15 16.50 -0.37
CA LYS A 428 40.43 17.54 -1.14
C LYS A 428 39.18 17.02 -1.84
N TRP A 429 38.48 16.08 -1.22
CA TRP A 429 37.21 15.56 -1.73
C TRP A 429 36.08 16.56 -1.50
N GLY A 430 35.14 16.61 -2.45
CA GLY A 430 34.00 17.50 -2.41
C GLY A 430 32.81 16.85 -1.70
N ILE A 431 32.09 17.62 -0.88
CA ILE A 431 30.82 17.16 -0.29
C ILE A 431 29.65 17.69 -1.12
N ASN A 432 28.80 16.80 -1.63
CA ASN A 432 27.59 17.10 -2.40
C ASN A 432 26.30 16.65 -1.69
N GLY A 433 26.37 15.63 -0.84
CA GLY A 433 25.26 15.14 -0.02
C GLY A 433 25.68 14.93 1.42
N ILE A 434 24.77 15.21 2.36
CA ILE A 434 24.92 14.89 3.78
C ILE A 434 23.58 14.42 4.33
N THR A 435 23.57 13.36 5.12
CA THR A 435 22.38 12.88 5.82
C THR A 435 22.76 12.31 7.19
N GLY A 436 21.90 12.49 8.18
CA GLY A 436 22.11 12.02 9.56
C GLY A 436 20.97 11.12 10.02
N ASN A 437 21.28 10.11 10.84
CA ASN A 437 20.26 9.23 11.41
C ASN A 437 19.98 9.54 12.89
N GLU A 438 19.06 8.76 13.48
CA GLU A 438 18.65 8.89 14.88
C GLU A 438 19.67 8.39 15.93
N GLU A 439 20.78 7.80 15.50
CA GLU A 439 21.83 7.26 16.38
C GLU A 439 23.10 8.11 16.41
N GLY A 440 23.12 9.25 15.74
CA GLY A 440 24.34 10.07 15.64
C GLY A 440 25.33 9.57 14.58
N THR A 441 24.88 8.76 13.62
CA THR A 441 25.69 8.42 12.44
C THR A 441 25.41 9.42 11.33
N ILE A 442 26.46 9.92 10.70
CA ILE A 442 26.38 10.87 9.59
C ILE A 442 26.98 10.19 8.37
N VAL A 443 26.32 10.34 7.22
CA VAL A 443 26.83 9.90 5.93
C VAL A 443 27.02 11.10 5.03
N VAL A 444 28.19 11.15 4.40
CA VAL A 444 28.64 12.22 3.54
C VAL A 444 29.01 11.63 2.19
N THR A 445 28.51 12.24 1.12
CA THR A 445 28.76 11.77 -0.25
C THR A 445 29.18 12.93 -1.16
N GLY A 446 29.93 12.61 -2.21
CA GLY A 446 30.33 13.59 -3.21
C GLY A 446 31.48 13.13 -4.09
N GLU A 447 32.10 14.07 -4.78
CA GLU A 447 33.19 13.85 -5.75
C GLU A 447 34.52 13.56 -5.02
N SER A 448 35.17 12.42 -5.31
CA SER A 448 36.52 12.12 -4.81
C SER A 448 37.60 12.37 -5.87
N SER A 449 37.29 12.09 -7.14
CA SER A 449 38.16 12.38 -8.28
C SER A 449 37.33 12.56 -9.55
N GLN A 450 37.96 12.63 -10.73
CA GLN A 450 37.22 12.83 -11.98
C GLN A 450 36.27 11.67 -12.28
N ASP A 451 36.65 10.44 -11.97
CA ASP A 451 35.95 9.19 -12.30
C ASP A 451 35.46 8.43 -11.06
N HIS A 452 35.58 9.04 -9.88
CA HIS A 452 35.15 8.43 -8.63
C HIS A 452 34.31 9.39 -7.78
N SER A 453 33.31 8.82 -7.13
CA SER A 453 32.61 9.44 -6.01
C SER A 453 32.92 8.69 -4.72
N HIS A 454 32.64 9.30 -3.57
CA HIS A 454 32.82 8.67 -2.27
C HIS A 454 31.51 8.56 -1.49
N ILE A 455 31.46 7.54 -0.64
CA ILE A 455 30.54 7.44 0.48
C ILE A 455 31.37 7.34 1.74
N THR A 456 31.20 8.27 2.67
CA THR A 456 31.93 8.30 3.93
C THR A 456 30.96 8.33 5.09
N VAL A 457 31.08 7.33 5.97
CA VAL A 457 30.29 7.18 7.19
C VAL A 457 31.14 7.67 8.35
N ILE A 458 30.64 8.63 9.11
CA ILE A 458 31.32 9.24 10.25
C ILE A 458 30.43 9.24 11.49
N ASP A 459 31.03 9.34 12.67
CA ASP A 459 30.32 9.67 13.89
C ASP A 459 30.17 11.20 14.09
N LEU A 460 29.45 11.61 15.13
CA LEU A 460 29.28 13.02 15.51
C LEU A 460 30.58 13.77 15.78
N LYS A 461 31.69 13.07 16.04
CA LYS A 461 32.99 13.71 16.29
C LYS A 461 33.81 13.87 15.00
N GLY A 462 33.30 13.40 13.86
CA GLY A 462 34.01 13.37 12.59
C GLY A 462 34.92 12.16 12.41
N THR A 463 34.86 11.19 13.32
CA THR A 463 35.67 9.97 13.20
C THR A 463 35.15 9.16 12.03
N THR A 464 36.01 8.88 11.04
CA THR A 464 35.66 7.98 9.94
C THR A 464 35.39 6.58 10.48
N LEU A 465 34.15 6.11 10.34
CA LEU A 465 33.75 4.73 10.61
C LEU A 465 33.98 3.85 9.38
N ARG A 466 33.76 4.43 8.19
CA ARG A 466 33.91 3.78 6.89
C ARG A 466 34.08 4.82 5.79
N GLN A 467 34.87 4.48 4.79
CA GLN A 467 35.05 5.31 3.60
C GLN A 467 35.23 4.39 2.40
N ASP A 468 34.30 4.47 1.45
CA ASP A 468 34.31 3.70 0.22
C ASP A 468 34.32 4.65 -0.98
N GLU A 469 35.13 4.34 -1.98
CA GLU A 469 35.13 5.01 -3.28
C GLU A 469 34.36 4.14 -4.28
N ILE A 470 33.53 4.78 -5.09
CA ILE A 470 32.72 4.15 -6.13
C ILE A 470 33.24 4.67 -7.47
N GLU A 471 33.73 3.75 -8.28
CA GLU A 471 34.18 4.00 -9.65
C GLU A 471 32.98 4.17 -10.58
N SER A 472 33.10 5.06 -11.56
CA SER A 472 32.09 5.25 -12.60
C SER A 472 32.75 5.47 -13.96
N ASP A 473 32.04 5.06 -15.01
CA ASP A 473 32.49 5.16 -16.41
C ASP A 473 32.62 6.60 -16.93
N LEU A 474 32.19 7.63 -16.18
CA LEU A 474 31.99 9.00 -16.65
C LEU A 474 32.53 10.07 -15.68
N ALA A 475 32.90 11.24 -16.23
CA ALA A 475 33.60 12.29 -15.49
C ALA A 475 32.67 13.23 -14.67
N PHE A 476 33.15 13.71 -13.50
CA PHE A 476 32.53 14.68 -12.57
C PHE A 476 31.32 14.17 -11.78
N GLU A 477 31.56 13.21 -10.89
CA GLU A 477 30.53 12.47 -10.16
C GLU A 477 30.06 13.16 -8.87
N CYS A 478 29.02 14.00 -8.96
CA CYS A 478 28.34 14.47 -7.75
C CYS A 478 27.32 13.42 -7.28
N ARG A 479 27.58 12.86 -6.09
CA ARG A 479 26.68 11.91 -5.41
C ARG A 479 25.88 12.62 -4.32
N TYR A 480 24.58 12.35 -4.28
CA TYR A 480 23.66 12.81 -3.26
C TYR A 480 23.14 11.62 -2.46
N CYS A 481 22.73 11.86 -1.23
CA CYS A 481 22.30 10.79 -0.34
C CYS A 481 21.19 11.21 0.61
N ASP A 482 20.35 10.24 0.98
CA ASP A 482 19.42 10.39 2.09
C ASP A 482 19.20 9.05 2.81
N PHE A 483 18.94 9.09 4.11
CA PHE A 483 18.67 7.89 4.89
C PHE A 483 17.28 7.35 4.55
N MET A 484 17.20 6.07 4.22
CA MET A 484 15.92 5.39 4.01
C MET A 484 15.51 4.56 5.22
N THR A 485 16.49 3.95 5.87
CA THR A 485 16.33 3.26 7.14
C THR A 485 17.57 3.51 7.98
N LYS A 486 17.53 3.09 9.25
CA LYS A 486 18.66 3.15 10.18
C LYS A 486 20.02 2.75 9.60
N PHE A 487 20.07 1.75 8.71
CA PHE A 487 21.32 1.22 8.14
C PHE A 487 21.46 1.40 6.64
N LYS A 488 20.39 1.76 5.93
CA LYS A 488 20.40 1.87 4.47
C LYS A 488 20.29 3.32 4.04
N VAL A 489 21.24 3.72 3.20
CA VAL A 489 21.30 5.03 2.58
C VAL A 489 21.00 4.87 1.10
N VAL A 490 20.06 5.66 0.60
CA VAL A 490 19.85 5.80 -0.84
C VAL A 490 20.88 6.78 -1.36
N THR A 491 21.56 6.43 -2.43
CA THR A 491 22.49 7.32 -3.13
C THR A 491 22.06 7.49 -4.57
N VAL A 492 22.19 8.69 -5.09
CA VAL A 492 22.00 8.99 -6.52
C VAL A 492 23.20 9.76 -7.05
N CYS A 493 23.65 9.45 -8.26
CA CYS A 493 24.77 10.12 -8.92
C CYS A 493 24.31 10.87 -10.18
N TRP A 494 25.06 11.90 -10.59
CA TRP A 494 24.79 12.69 -11.80
C TRP A 494 24.56 11.85 -13.06
N ASN A 495 25.23 10.69 -13.19
CA ASN A 495 25.24 9.87 -14.39
C ASN A 495 24.17 8.76 -14.41
N ASN A 496 23.00 9.01 -13.80
CA ASN A 496 21.83 8.11 -13.76
C ASN A 496 22.00 6.83 -12.94
N GLU A 497 22.87 6.87 -11.93
CA GLU A 497 23.03 5.79 -10.97
C GLU A 497 22.12 6.02 -9.77
N ILE A 498 21.36 5.00 -9.37
CA ILE A 498 20.73 4.91 -8.06
C ILE A 498 21.19 3.63 -7.38
N GLY A 499 21.50 3.73 -6.09
CA GLY A 499 21.88 2.56 -5.33
C GLY A 499 21.51 2.64 -3.85
N LEU A 500 21.49 1.46 -3.24
CA LEU A 500 21.31 1.26 -1.81
C LEU A 500 22.62 0.84 -1.19
N TYR A 501 23.10 1.66 -0.26
CA TYR A 501 24.32 1.43 0.48
C TYR A 501 23.99 1.04 1.93
N ASP A 502 24.56 -0.08 2.41
CA ASP A 502 24.46 -0.49 3.82
C ASP A 502 25.69 -0.01 4.60
N ILE A 503 25.47 0.88 5.57
CA ILE A 503 26.57 1.52 6.32
C ILE A 503 27.37 0.54 7.19
N ARG A 504 26.82 -0.64 7.50
CA ARG A 504 27.45 -1.60 8.42
C ARG A 504 28.61 -2.32 7.76
N ASP A 505 28.38 -2.84 6.56
CA ASP A 505 29.33 -3.67 5.83
C ASP A 505 29.86 -3.02 4.55
N GLY A 506 29.27 -1.91 4.09
CA GLY A 506 29.61 -1.23 2.85
C GLY A 506 29.03 -1.91 1.62
N THR A 507 28.07 -2.83 1.78
CA THR A 507 27.41 -3.47 0.65
C THR A 507 26.64 -2.43 -0.17
N TYR A 508 26.89 -2.45 -1.48
CA TYR A 508 26.29 -1.52 -2.43
C TYR A 508 25.47 -2.29 -3.45
N THR A 509 24.16 -2.04 -3.49
CA THR A 509 23.27 -2.55 -4.53
C THR A 509 22.95 -1.42 -5.49
N GLU A 510 23.55 -1.48 -6.67
CA GLU A 510 23.30 -0.54 -7.74
C GLU A 510 22.12 -1.02 -8.59
N MET A 511 21.31 -0.08 -9.06
CA MET A 511 20.38 -0.30 -10.16
C MET A 511 20.86 0.50 -11.37
N ASP A 512 21.47 -0.19 -12.32
CA ASP A 512 21.89 0.42 -13.58
C ASP A 512 20.66 0.68 -14.45
N LEU A 513 20.31 1.97 -14.57
CA LEU A 513 19.16 2.45 -15.33
C LEU A 513 19.49 2.65 -16.82
N LYS A 514 20.73 2.39 -17.27
CA LYS A 514 21.18 2.55 -18.67
C LYS A 514 20.37 1.74 -19.70
N ASN A 515 19.55 0.77 -19.26
CA ASN A 515 18.77 -0.12 -20.14
C ASN A 515 17.24 0.05 -20.07
N ASN A 516 16.71 1.08 -19.41
CA ASN A 516 15.26 1.26 -19.27
C ASN A 516 14.79 2.68 -19.61
N ASP A 517 14.74 2.96 -20.91
CA ASP A 517 14.31 4.24 -21.53
C ASP A 517 12.93 4.74 -21.08
N SER A 518 12.11 3.87 -20.47
CA SER A 518 10.76 4.20 -20.01
C SER A 518 10.68 4.76 -18.59
N VAL A 519 11.75 4.60 -17.79
CA VAL A 519 11.77 4.86 -16.34
C VAL A 519 12.61 6.09 -15.98
N TRP A 520 13.65 6.40 -16.75
CA TRP A 520 14.56 7.50 -16.47
C TRP A 520 14.65 8.43 -17.68
N PRO A 521 14.47 9.75 -17.53
CA PRO A 521 14.64 10.68 -18.64
C PRO A 521 16.11 10.66 -19.10
N PHE A 522 16.36 9.99 -20.22
CA PHE A 522 17.69 9.80 -20.79
C PHE A 522 18.40 11.17 -20.95
N GLY A 523 19.57 11.33 -20.31
CA GLY A 523 20.40 12.54 -20.40
C GLY A 523 20.07 13.69 -19.45
N GLN A 524 19.31 13.48 -18.38
CA GLN A 524 19.11 14.49 -17.32
C GLN A 524 19.97 14.21 -16.08
N ASP A 525 20.82 15.17 -15.70
CA ASP A 525 21.63 15.08 -14.48
C ASP A 525 20.73 15.09 -13.24
N VAL A 526 20.94 14.14 -12.31
CA VAL A 526 20.27 14.17 -11.00
C VAL A 526 20.72 15.39 -10.20
N SER A 527 19.81 16.05 -9.49
CA SER A 527 20.14 17.21 -8.65
C SER A 527 20.01 16.96 -7.16
N CYS A 528 19.10 16.06 -6.75
CA CYS A 528 18.77 15.83 -5.34
C CYS A 528 17.98 14.54 -5.14
N VAL A 529 17.99 14.04 -3.90
CA VAL A 529 17.19 12.90 -3.44
C VAL A 529 16.65 13.19 -2.05
N THR A 530 15.43 12.74 -1.78
CA THR A 530 14.86 12.72 -0.41
C THR A 530 13.97 11.51 -0.23
N VAL A 531 13.88 11.00 1.00
CA VAL A 531 13.03 9.86 1.36
C VAL A 531 11.83 10.31 2.19
N ASP A 532 10.62 9.90 1.80
CA ASP A 532 9.47 9.91 2.69
C ASP A 532 9.49 8.65 3.54
N GLU A 533 10.10 8.74 4.73
CA GLU A 533 10.17 7.64 5.70
C GLU A 533 8.79 7.06 6.06
N ALA A 534 7.72 7.86 5.96
CA ALA A 534 6.40 7.40 6.33
C ALA A 534 5.81 6.46 5.28
N ASN A 535 6.09 6.69 4.00
CA ASN A 535 5.56 5.91 2.88
C ASN A 535 6.58 4.98 2.22
N ASN A 536 7.86 5.06 2.59
CA ASN A 536 8.98 4.38 1.91
C ASN A 536 9.12 4.79 0.43
N ASP A 537 8.74 6.02 0.12
CA ASP A 537 8.87 6.57 -1.23
C ASP A 537 10.18 7.38 -1.32
N ILE A 538 10.97 7.14 -2.36
CA ILE A 538 12.20 7.86 -2.67
C ILE A 538 11.88 8.84 -3.80
N PHE A 539 12.13 10.12 -3.58
CA PHE A 539 11.91 11.18 -4.56
C PHE A 539 13.24 11.64 -5.12
N ILE A 540 13.36 11.66 -6.45
CA ILE A 540 14.58 12.07 -7.15
C ILE A 540 14.26 13.27 -8.03
N GLY A 541 14.98 14.37 -7.82
CA GLY A 541 14.90 15.56 -8.64
C GLY A 541 16.00 15.61 -9.69
N TYR A 542 15.70 16.25 -10.82
CA TYR A 542 16.64 16.40 -11.93
C TYR A 542 16.93 17.88 -12.21
N LYS A 543 18.13 18.13 -12.74
CA LYS A 543 18.57 19.44 -13.16
C LYS A 543 17.78 19.91 -14.39
N ASP A 544 17.38 21.18 -14.36
CA ASP A 544 16.61 21.84 -15.42
C ASP A 544 15.32 21.10 -15.84
N SER A 545 14.77 20.28 -14.94
CA SER A 545 13.56 19.49 -15.15
C SER A 545 12.53 19.79 -14.07
N ARG A 546 11.26 19.59 -14.41
CA ARG A 546 10.14 19.69 -13.46
C ARG A 546 9.65 18.34 -13.00
N ASP A 547 10.16 17.28 -13.59
CA ASP A 547 9.74 15.94 -13.25
C ASP A 547 10.52 15.46 -12.01
N ILE A 548 9.83 14.80 -11.10
CA ILE A 548 10.39 14.13 -9.93
C ILE A 548 10.02 12.66 -10.07
N SER A 549 11.02 11.79 -10.18
CA SER A 549 10.77 10.35 -10.23
C SER A 549 10.61 9.80 -8.83
N VAL A 550 9.61 8.94 -8.64
CA VAL A 550 9.30 8.30 -7.36
C VAL A 550 9.61 6.81 -7.45
N PHE A 551 10.40 6.32 -6.50
CA PHE A 551 10.78 4.91 -6.35
C PHE A 551 10.31 4.35 -5.02
N ASP A 552 10.14 3.03 -4.91
CA ASP A 552 9.92 2.36 -3.63
C ASP A 552 11.25 2.00 -2.92
N ASP A 553 11.15 1.46 -1.71
CA ASP A 553 12.28 1.03 -0.87
C ASP A 553 13.16 -0.09 -1.45
N GLN A 554 12.74 -0.68 -2.58
CA GLN A 554 13.50 -1.68 -3.33
C GLN A 554 14.08 -1.11 -4.62
N LEU A 555 14.07 0.21 -4.78
CA LEU A 555 14.48 0.93 -5.99
C LEU A 555 13.59 0.61 -7.21
N ASN A 556 12.36 0.11 -7.03
CA ASN A 556 11.46 -0.04 -8.16
C ASN A 556 10.81 1.30 -8.47
N TYR A 557 10.84 1.69 -9.75
CA TYR A 557 10.12 2.88 -10.21
C TYR A 557 8.62 2.74 -9.98
N SER A 558 8.02 3.78 -9.41
CA SER A 558 6.61 3.87 -9.08
C SER A 558 5.87 4.73 -10.08
N HIS A 559 6.21 6.02 -10.17
CA HIS A 559 5.59 7.01 -11.05
C HIS A 559 6.41 8.31 -11.06
N THR A 560 6.10 9.21 -12.00
CA THR A 560 6.68 10.55 -12.07
C THR A 560 5.68 11.60 -11.61
N LEU A 561 6.13 12.55 -10.80
CA LEU A 561 5.41 13.75 -10.40
C LEU A 561 5.92 14.94 -11.21
N SER A 562 5.06 15.60 -11.98
CA SER A 562 5.42 16.83 -12.67
C SER A 562 5.10 18.05 -11.81
N LEU A 563 6.15 18.78 -11.42
CA LEU A 563 6.03 20.02 -10.64
C LEU A 563 5.34 21.14 -11.46
N PRO A 564 4.67 22.09 -10.78
CA PRO A 564 4.05 23.26 -11.43
C PRO A 564 5.04 24.02 -12.30
N SER A 565 4.56 24.65 -13.39
CA SER A 565 5.40 25.42 -14.32
C SER A 565 6.15 26.60 -13.70
N THR A 566 5.74 27.01 -12.49
CA THR A 566 6.46 28.00 -11.67
C THR A 566 7.84 27.50 -11.26
N VAL A 567 7.99 26.20 -11.00
CA VAL A 567 9.28 25.58 -10.66
C VAL A 567 10.06 25.30 -11.94
N ARG A 568 11.34 25.66 -11.96
CA ARG A 568 12.21 25.46 -13.13
C ARG A 568 13.33 24.45 -12.89
N TRP A 569 14.02 24.54 -11.76
CA TRP A 569 15.11 23.64 -11.42
C TRP A 569 15.08 23.31 -9.92
N PRO A 570 14.54 22.14 -9.52
CA PRO A 570 14.61 21.65 -8.15
C PRO A 570 16.06 21.29 -7.84
N ARG A 571 16.79 22.18 -7.17
CA ARG A 571 18.18 21.92 -6.78
C ARG A 571 18.25 21.02 -5.56
N ASP A 572 17.33 21.21 -4.63
CA ASP A 572 17.18 20.38 -3.45
C ASP A 572 15.71 20.28 -3.06
N ILE A 573 15.35 19.18 -2.41
CA ILE A 573 13.98 18.86 -2.03
C ILE A 573 13.94 18.20 -0.66
N ALA A 574 12.88 18.43 0.10
CA ALA A 574 12.62 17.75 1.37
C ALA A 574 11.14 17.45 1.54
N VAL A 575 10.82 16.28 2.09
CA VAL A 575 9.44 15.91 2.41
C VAL A 575 9.03 16.59 3.73
N HIS A 576 7.89 17.28 3.70
CA HIS A 576 7.32 17.95 4.87
C HIS A 576 5.82 17.67 5.00
N GLY A 577 5.48 16.62 5.75
CA GLY A 577 4.11 16.17 5.94
C GLY A 577 3.48 15.68 4.63
N LYS A 578 2.62 16.50 4.01
CA LYS A 578 1.92 16.19 2.74
C LYS A 578 2.45 17.01 1.55
N ASN A 579 3.52 17.76 1.78
CA ASN A 579 4.10 18.66 0.81
C ASN A 579 5.55 18.26 0.55
N LEU A 580 6.00 18.48 -0.68
CA LEU A 580 7.41 18.52 -1.04
C LEU A 580 7.87 19.98 -0.99
N ILE A 581 8.86 20.27 -0.16
CA ILE A 581 9.54 21.57 -0.16
C ILE A 581 10.57 21.52 -1.28
N VAL A 582 10.55 22.51 -2.16
CA VAL A 582 11.43 22.55 -3.33
C VAL A 582 12.24 23.85 -3.33
N CYS A 583 13.56 23.72 -3.38
CA CYS A 583 14.49 24.81 -3.62
C CYS A 583 14.69 25.00 -5.12
N ASP A 584 14.01 25.99 -5.72
CA ASP A 584 14.14 26.30 -7.15
C ASP A 584 15.33 27.24 -7.41
N ARG A 585 16.42 26.67 -7.94
CA ARG A 585 17.64 27.45 -8.22
C ARG A 585 17.48 28.40 -9.38
N ALA A 586 16.80 27.99 -10.45
CA ALA A 586 16.61 28.82 -11.64
C ALA A 586 15.51 29.87 -11.43
N GLY A 587 14.46 29.52 -10.68
CA GLY A 587 13.44 30.47 -10.23
C GLY A 587 13.93 31.43 -9.14
N MET A 588 15.00 31.07 -8.42
CA MET A 588 15.51 31.77 -7.24
C MET A 588 14.49 31.87 -6.10
N GLU A 589 13.62 30.86 -6.00
CA GLU A 589 12.47 30.82 -5.08
C GLU A 589 12.39 29.46 -4.40
N ALA A 590 11.71 29.39 -3.25
CA ALA A 590 11.38 28.12 -2.62
C ALA A 590 9.87 27.97 -2.47
N TYR A 591 9.37 26.76 -2.66
CA TYR A 591 7.94 26.45 -2.69
C TYR A 591 7.60 25.25 -1.82
N ALA A 592 6.43 25.28 -1.20
CA ALA A 592 5.78 24.09 -0.66
C ALA A 592 4.78 23.57 -1.70
N ILE A 593 4.93 22.33 -2.15
CA ILE A 593 4.16 21.75 -3.25
C ILE A 593 3.40 20.53 -2.73
N SER A 594 2.07 20.49 -2.91
CA SER A 594 1.29 19.33 -2.49
C SER A 594 1.56 18.11 -3.38
N ILE A 595 1.75 16.94 -2.74
CA ILE A 595 1.99 15.65 -3.41
C ILE A 595 0.83 14.64 -3.24
N THR A 596 -0.29 15.06 -2.64
CA THR A 596 -1.42 14.15 -2.32
C THR A 596 -2.56 14.13 -3.34
N GLY A 597 -2.47 14.92 -4.41
CA GLY A 597 -3.48 15.01 -5.47
C GLY A 597 -3.03 14.35 -6.78
N SER A 598 -3.93 14.29 -7.77
CA SER A 598 -3.57 13.84 -9.14
C SER A 598 -2.63 14.81 -9.86
N THR A 599 -2.55 16.06 -9.39
CA THR A 599 -1.64 17.09 -9.90
C THR A 599 -0.93 17.81 -8.75
N CYS A 600 0.36 18.10 -8.93
CA CYS A 600 1.13 18.89 -7.98
C CYS A 600 0.68 20.35 -8.02
N MET A 601 0.48 20.96 -6.84
CA MET A 601 0.05 22.35 -6.70
C MET A 601 0.93 23.11 -5.73
N VAL A 602 1.29 24.37 -6.06
CA VAL A 602 1.99 25.27 -5.14
C VAL A 602 1.02 25.68 -4.03
N MET A 603 1.35 25.32 -2.78
CA MET A 603 0.58 25.69 -1.60
C MET A 603 0.92 27.11 -1.15
N PHE A 604 2.22 27.40 -1.08
CA PHE A 604 2.75 28.72 -0.78
C PHE A 604 4.22 28.82 -1.20
N GLN A 605 4.70 30.05 -1.28
CA GLN A 605 6.10 30.40 -1.53
C GLN A 605 6.74 30.83 -0.21
N PHE A 606 7.96 30.41 0.04
CA PHE A 606 8.69 30.78 1.26
C PHE A 606 9.18 32.23 1.19
N ALA A 607 9.12 32.93 2.33
CA ALA A 607 9.66 34.28 2.43
C ALA A 607 11.18 34.27 2.26
N LYS A 608 11.71 35.11 1.36
CA LYS A 608 13.16 35.25 1.19
C LYS A 608 13.81 35.96 2.39
N PRO A 609 15.05 35.62 2.74
CA PRO A 609 15.82 36.42 3.70
C PRO A 609 16.06 37.83 3.14
N ASN A 610 15.79 38.85 3.97
CA ASN A 610 15.85 40.25 3.56
C ASN A 610 17.31 40.72 3.40
N THR A 611 17.84 40.59 2.19
CA THR A 611 19.17 41.06 1.85
C THR A 611 19.04 42.31 0.98
N LYS A 612 19.45 43.47 1.52
CA LYS A 612 19.12 44.80 0.96
C LYS A 612 19.56 45.04 -0.49
N ARG A 613 20.39 44.18 -1.11
CA ARG A 613 21.00 44.41 -2.44
C ARG A 613 21.40 43.16 -3.26
N SER A 614 21.04 41.94 -2.85
CA SER A 614 21.60 40.72 -3.46
C SER A 614 20.56 39.78 -4.05
N ASN A 615 20.84 39.29 -5.26
CA ASN A 615 20.17 38.12 -5.82
C ASN A 615 20.40 36.94 -4.88
N CYS A 616 19.31 36.40 -4.34
CA CYS A 616 19.32 35.33 -3.35
C CYS A 616 18.49 34.15 -3.86
N TRP A 617 19.03 32.94 -3.77
CA TRP A 617 18.35 31.70 -4.17
C TRP A 617 18.56 30.61 -3.13
N PRO A 618 17.57 29.72 -2.94
CA PRO A 618 17.72 28.61 -2.02
C PRO A 618 18.65 27.55 -2.61
N ILE A 619 19.38 26.87 -1.74
CA ILE A 619 20.38 25.88 -2.13
C ILE A 619 20.16 24.51 -1.48
N GLY A 620 19.74 24.45 -0.22
CA GLY A 620 19.47 23.18 0.44
C GLY A 620 18.39 23.32 1.49
N VAL A 621 17.70 22.23 1.79
CA VAL A 621 16.58 22.22 2.74
C VAL A 621 16.56 20.94 3.57
N CYS A 622 16.25 21.06 4.86
CA CYS A 622 15.94 19.92 5.71
C CYS A 622 14.87 20.31 6.74
N THR A 623 14.34 19.31 7.43
CA THR A 623 13.35 19.47 8.49
C THR A 623 13.85 18.80 9.76
N ASP A 624 13.45 19.33 10.92
CA ASP A 624 13.72 18.68 12.19
C ASP A 624 12.55 17.79 12.64
N GLN A 625 12.76 17.01 13.71
CA GLN A 625 11.72 16.15 14.28
C GLN A 625 10.51 16.92 14.83
N ASN A 626 10.63 18.23 15.03
CA ASN A 626 9.58 19.13 15.51
C ASN A 626 8.84 19.84 14.36
N GLU A 627 9.09 19.42 13.12
CA GLU A 627 8.52 19.97 11.89
C GLU A 627 9.00 21.41 11.57
N PHE A 628 10.05 21.96 12.20
CA PHE A 628 10.63 23.21 11.72
C PHE A 628 11.43 22.98 10.44
N ILE A 629 11.46 24.00 9.60
CA ILE A 629 12.08 23.92 8.28
C ILE A 629 13.33 24.80 8.29
N TYR A 630 14.45 24.25 7.85
CA TYR A 630 15.73 24.93 7.75
C TYR A 630 16.15 24.96 6.29
N MET A 631 16.57 26.13 5.82
CA MET A 631 16.93 26.30 4.42
C MET A 631 18.22 27.11 4.32
N LEU A 632 19.15 26.59 3.53
CA LEU A 632 20.32 27.34 3.11
C LEU A 632 19.96 28.19 1.90
N TRP A 633 20.38 29.46 1.93
CA TRP A 633 20.24 30.43 0.87
C TRP A 633 21.61 30.96 0.47
N SER A 634 21.76 31.24 -0.81
CA SER A 634 22.96 31.81 -1.42
C SER A 634 22.67 33.22 -1.89
N ALA A 635 23.43 34.19 -1.39
CA ALA A 635 23.33 35.59 -1.79
C ALA A 635 24.61 36.05 -2.51
N VAL A 636 24.46 36.75 -3.63
CA VAL A 636 25.60 37.36 -4.34
C VAL A 636 25.89 38.74 -3.77
N THR A 637 27.08 38.94 -3.23
CA THR A 637 27.60 40.27 -2.92
C THR A 637 28.62 40.70 -3.97
N MET A 638 28.97 41.99 -4.03
CA MET A 638 29.85 42.56 -5.06
C MET A 638 31.23 41.89 -5.17
N SER A 639 31.65 41.10 -4.17
CA SER A 639 32.95 40.44 -4.12
C SER A 639 32.96 38.98 -3.67
N SER A 640 31.84 38.41 -3.19
CA SER A 640 31.78 36.98 -2.81
C SER A 640 30.35 36.43 -2.74
N PHE A 641 30.23 35.10 -2.73
CA PHE A 641 29.00 34.41 -2.32
C PHE A 641 28.91 34.43 -0.79
N LYS A 642 27.70 34.69 -0.28
CA LYS A 642 27.39 34.65 1.15
C LYS A 642 26.31 33.59 1.38
N ARG A 643 26.49 32.77 2.41
CA ARG A 643 25.54 31.70 2.76
C ARG A 643 24.74 32.10 3.97
N LEU A 644 23.42 31.93 3.85
CA LEU A 644 22.47 32.27 4.89
C LEU A 644 21.72 31.01 5.29
N LEU A 645 21.72 30.71 6.58
CA LEU A 645 20.83 29.71 7.15
C LEU A 645 19.57 30.41 7.65
N VAL A 646 18.42 29.94 7.16
CA VAL A 646 17.11 30.51 7.47
C VAL A 646 16.26 29.43 8.12
N GLN A 647 15.63 29.80 9.24
CA GLN A 647 14.67 28.95 9.94
C GLN A 647 13.26 29.46 9.69
N TYR A 648 12.35 28.56 9.34
CA TYR A 648 10.93 28.84 9.17
C TYR A 648 10.10 28.11 10.23
N SER A 649 8.91 28.63 10.49
CA SER A 649 7.90 27.99 11.31
C SER A 649 7.50 26.63 10.75
N ARG A 650 6.82 25.83 11.58
CA ARG A 650 6.40 24.47 11.23
C ARG A 650 5.46 24.40 10.03
N ASP A 651 4.68 25.46 9.81
CA ASP A 651 3.81 25.61 8.64
C ASP A 651 4.53 26.22 7.43
N GLY A 652 5.80 26.60 7.57
CA GLY A 652 6.65 27.23 6.54
C GLY A 652 6.31 28.69 6.21
N GLN A 653 5.25 29.26 6.80
CA GLN A 653 4.73 30.57 6.38
C GLN A 653 5.45 31.75 7.04
N ARG A 654 6.13 31.53 8.17
CA ARG A 654 6.84 32.59 8.90
C ARG A 654 8.33 32.30 8.91
N LEU A 655 9.12 33.26 8.43
CA LEU A 655 10.56 33.28 8.65
C LEU A 655 10.80 33.67 10.11
N LEU A 656 11.48 32.80 10.86
CA LEU A 656 11.76 32.97 12.29
C LEU A 656 13.13 33.58 12.54
N ALA A 657 14.16 33.06 11.86
CA ALA A 657 15.53 33.52 12.02
C ALA A 657 16.28 33.47 10.69
N THR A 658 17.28 34.34 10.55
CA THR A 658 18.25 34.32 9.45
C THR A 658 19.62 34.62 10.01
N ARG A 659 20.62 33.82 9.62
CA ARG A 659 22.00 34.00 10.07
C ARG A 659 22.99 33.70 8.95
N HIS A 660 24.17 34.25 9.09
CA HIS A 660 25.29 33.97 8.20
C HIS A 660 25.98 32.67 8.63
N VAL A 661 26.28 31.80 7.66
CA VAL A 661 27.09 30.59 7.87
C VAL A 661 28.32 30.62 6.97
N HIS A 662 29.18 29.62 7.03
CA HIS A 662 30.40 29.58 6.21
C HIS A 662 30.10 29.81 4.71
N ASP A 663 30.87 30.66 4.02
CA ASP A 663 30.60 31.09 2.63
C ASP A 663 30.57 29.91 1.62
N ASP A 664 31.19 28.80 1.98
CA ASP A 664 31.26 27.57 1.20
C ASP A 664 30.23 26.50 1.62
N ALA A 665 29.31 26.82 2.54
CA ALA A 665 28.24 25.91 2.94
C ALA A 665 27.36 25.53 1.73
N LEU A 666 27.09 24.22 1.59
CA LEU A 666 26.40 23.67 0.43
C LEU A 666 25.19 22.81 0.82
N CYS A 667 25.35 21.94 1.81
CA CYS A 667 24.35 20.94 2.17
C CYS A 667 23.94 21.10 3.64
N ILE A 668 22.73 20.67 3.94
CA ILE A 668 22.13 20.77 5.27
C ILE A 668 21.37 19.48 5.58
N SER A 669 21.45 19.02 6.82
CA SER A 669 20.67 17.88 7.30
C SER A 669 20.51 17.99 8.82
N THR A 670 19.73 17.10 9.43
CA THR A 670 19.69 16.96 10.89
C THR A 670 20.21 15.59 11.30
N VAL A 671 20.70 15.50 12.53
CA VAL A 671 21.09 14.24 13.16
C VAL A 671 20.54 14.24 14.58
N SER A 672 19.91 13.14 14.98
CA SER A 672 19.37 13.01 16.32
C SER A 672 20.33 12.25 17.22
N THR A 673 20.41 12.69 18.48
CA THR A 673 21.27 12.11 19.51
C THR A 673 20.47 11.94 20.79
N ARG A 674 21.02 11.20 21.78
CA ARG A 674 20.41 11.10 23.12
C ARG A 674 20.25 12.45 23.83
N ARG A 675 20.97 13.50 23.40
CA ARG A 675 20.95 14.83 24.01
C ARG A 675 20.00 15.80 23.32
N GLY A 676 19.40 15.40 22.20
CA GLY A 676 18.62 16.26 21.33
C GLY A 676 19.07 16.13 19.87
N GLU A 677 18.43 16.91 19.02
CA GLU A 677 18.72 16.96 17.60
C GLU A 677 19.65 18.13 17.27
N THR A 678 20.54 17.88 16.32
CA THR A 678 21.59 18.80 15.90
C THR A 678 21.44 19.03 14.41
N LEU A 679 21.47 20.29 14.01
CA LEU A 679 21.48 20.71 12.62
C LEU A 679 22.92 20.68 12.10
N LEU A 680 23.12 20.04 10.96
CA LEU A 680 24.40 19.88 10.28
C LEU A 680 24.45 20.78 9.06
N VAL A 681 25.55 21.52 8.90
CA VAL A 681 25.83 22.32 7.71
C VAL A 681 27.22 21.95 7.20
N SER A 682 27.30 21.35 6.01
CA SER A 682 28.58 20.96 5.41
C SER A 682 29.06 21.95 4.34
N THR A 683 30.38 22.08 4.22
CA THR A 683 31.02 22.85 3.16
C THR A 683 31.42 21.96 1.99
N TRP A 684 31.33 22.51 0.78
CA TRP A 684 31.64 21.76 -0.43
C TRP A 684 33.14 21.47 -0.56
N LYS A 685 33.99 22.50 -0.48
CA LYS A 685 35.43 22.44 -0.81
C LYS A 685 36.31 22.12 0.38
N THR A 686 35.91 22.55 1.58
CA THR A 686 36.75 22.36 2.78
C THR A 686 36.44 21.09 3.54
N GLY A 687 35.35 20.37 3.21
CA GLY A 687 34.99 19.12 3.89
C GLY A 687 34.56 19.29 5.35
N LYS A 688 34.28 20.52 5.79
CA LYS A 688 33.96 20.84 7.19
C LYS A 688 32.48 20.69 7.47
N ILE A 689 32.13 20.20 8.65
CA ILE A 689 30.75 20.04 9.11
C ILE A 689 30.55 20.89 10.37
N PHE A 690 29.67 21.88 10.26
CA PHE A 690 29.28 22.72 11.39
C PHE A 690 28.04 22.15 12.05
N GLN A 691 28.08 22.01 13.37
CA GLN A 691 26.99 21.47 14.18
C GLN A 691 26.32 22.59 14.97
N TYR A 692 24.99 22.66 14.89
CA TYR A 692 24.18 23.59 15.65
C TYR A 692 23.11 22.84 16.45
N ASN A 693 23.22 22.84 17.76
CA ASN A 693 22.24 22.22 18.64
C ASN A 693 20.89 22.93 18.53
N LEU A 694 19.83 22.16 18.34
CA LEU A 694 18.47 22.66 18.32
C LEU A 694 17.91 22.61 19.75
N VAL A 695 17.85 23.76 20.40
CA VAL A 695 17.36 23.87 21.78
C VAL A 695 15.90 24.31 21.76
N SER A 696 15.00 23.46 22.22
CA SER A 696 13.59 23.84 22.39
C SER A 696 13.41 24.64 23.68
N PHE A 697 13.24 25.96 23.57
CA PHE A 697 12.84 26.80 24.70
C PHE A 697 11.33 26.91 24.79
N GLN A 698 10.81 26.76 26.02
CA GLN A 698 9.49 27.25 26.36
C GLN A 698 9.67 28.66 26.89
N SER A 699 9.08 29.64 26.20
CA SER A 699 9.10 31.03 26.63
C SER A 699 8.53 31.15 28.06
N SER A 700 9.39 31.32 29.04
CA SER A 700 9.06 32.00 30.29
C SER A 700 8.57 33.39 29.92
N PHE A 701 7.34 33.73 30.28
CA PHE A 701 6.77 35.06 30.07
C PHE A 701 7.69 36.12 30.68
N GLY A 702 8.34 36.92 29.83
CA GLY A 702 8.95 38.17 30.21
C GLY A 702 7.86 39.22 30.35
N TYR A 703 7.83 39.85 31.52
CA TYR A 703 7.14 41.12 31.75
C TYR A 703 7.83 42.20 30.90
N GLU A 704 7.06 42.88 30.05
CA GLU A 704 7.23 44.31 29.72
C GLU A 704 5.90 45.03 29.96
#